data_AF-A0A6I7Q7J1-F1
#
_entry.id   AF-A0A6I7Q7J1-F1
#
_cell.length_a   1.000
_cell.length_b   1.000
_cell.length_c   1.000
_cell.angle_alpha   90.00
_cell.angle_beta   90.00
_cell.angle_gamma   90.00
#
_symmetry.space_group_name_H-M   'P 1'
#
loop_
_entity.id
_entity.type
_entity.pdbx_description
1 polymer ?
#
loop_
_entity_poly.entity_id
_entity_poly.type
_entity_poly.pdbx_seq_one_letter_code
_entity_poly.pdbx_strand_id
1 'polypeptide(L)'
;MKSWKRTLAILVLVLLVLVIGVPVLALVYADFTVDVWWYESLGYPLYFWLRLAYPYLVFAVATGLFFLFFYLNFRLASHYLSTVFGPHDHPVGWRARLLHALRVGSRQVYLPLSLLLGALIAWPLYTQWQETLLFLVAPSAGVTEPWFGKDVSYYLFRLPVYGLIVTEVFIALAILIVALILLYSMELRVRLQVRQAFPAGARRHFGSIVLLIFLVGAGGLLLERHNLLYTETHLPLFAGPGFAEMNVVLPLIWTALALWLLLGLLVIRLLLARRGLLPVLLAALLFAVPMGLRHHAGILGIIQDYIVEPDELARQRPYLHHSIANTLAAFSLQAVETRPFRIDPLPQALARPQLQQALRNMPVWDREVLLEVYQELQEIRTYYEIMGVDTDRYEIDGEYQQVFLAARELNFERLPADSRNWINRWFKYTHGYGAVMSAAAQAGDAPKDWLLHDLPPRSAHGLEIAEPGIYFGLQDLQDVIAPNALGEIAFPSDQGVVLEDYRGNSGIPIHDRLHRAVFALHYRDYRLFLSNAIRPDSFILIRRGLLSTIQHVTPFLLLDQDPYIVVTPQRLYWIQDAYTWSDRYPAAQHYDYSYELYDWHTHSPQHTRLNYIRGAVKIVIDAYDGTMNYYVADPTDPLVRAYRRMYPGLFVDIEQMPAALRAHVRYPRDLFQLQMQVYAKYHQRDPAVFYGQEDRWMFPQVRRDGSSAPVTPYYLTIDLFQRGRPEHLLLMPMNPEGQENMRAIVVASSDGEEYGRIVVHTFPQGTLVHGLAQVEAIIDQDPAIAAQFTLWGKGGARVQRGKLFLLPIDGVVTYVQPVYLEAAGQVRIPELRRVIVSQGGLVAMEHSLEAALAALRRRVLERTNGTG
;
A
#
# COMPACT_ATOMS: atom_id res chain seq x y z
N MET A 1 65.46 17.78 11.17
CA MET A 1 64.62 18.33 10.07
C MET A 1 63.85 19.53 10.62
N LYS A 2 64.05 20.73 10.05
CA LYS A 2 63.70 22.03 10.64
C LYS A 2 62.18 22.18 10.91
N SER A 3 61.81 22.78 12.05
CA SER A 3 60.43 22.99 12.54
C SER A 3 59.49 23.61 11.51
N TRP A 4 60.00 24.48 10.63
CA TRP A 4 59.23 25.13 9.57
C TRP A 4 58.65 24.15 8.53
N LYS A 5 59.31 23.01 8.27
CA LYS A 5 58.79 21.98 7.33
C LYS A 5 57.60 21.22 7.92
N ARG A 6 57.55 21.05 9.25
CA ARG A 6 56.41 20.43 9.95
C ARG A 6 55.23 21.39 10.03
N THR A 7 55.45 22.67 10.33
CA THR A 7 54.39 23.68 10.30
C THR A 7 53.84 23.90 8.89
N LEU A 8 54.69 23.88 7.86
CA LEU A 8 54.26 23.93 6.46
C LEU A 8 53.44 22.69 6.08
N ALA A 9 53.86 21.48 6.48
CA ALA A 9 53.11 20.26 6.22
C ALA A 9 51.75 20.23 6.94
N ILE A 10 51.68 20.75 8.17
CA ILE A 10 50.41 20.89 8.92
C ILE A 10 49.52 21.94 8.24
N LEU A 11 50.06 23.09 7.81
CA LEU A 11 49.31 24.11 7.07
C LEU A 11 48.78 23.57 5.74
N VAL A 12 49.59 22.83 4.99
CA VAL A 12 49.17 22.19 3.73
C VAL A 12 48.13 21.12 3.99
N LEU A 13 48.25 20.31 5.05
CA LEU A 13 47.25 19.32 5.43
C LEU A 13 45.94 19.97 5.87
N VAL A 14 45.98 21.02 6.68
CA VAL A 14 44.81 21.80 7.08
C VAL A 14 44.16 22.46 5.87
N LEU A 15 44.95 23.06 4.98
CA LEU A 15 44.46 23.63 3.73
C LEU A 15 43.84 22.54 2.84
N LEU A 16 44.43 21.35 2.75
CA LEU A 16 43.92 20.25 1.94
C LEU A 16 42.64 19.65 2.54
N VAL A 17 42.55 19.52 3.87
CA VAL A 17 41.31 19.15 4.57
C VAL A 17 40.24 20.23 4.41
N LEU A 18 40.62 21.51 4.37
CA LEU A 18 39.67 22.60 4.21
C LEU A 18 39.21 22.77 2.74
N VAL A 19 40.11 22.55 1.78
CA VAL A 19 39.85 22.67 0.33
C VAL A 19 39.18 21.42 -0.23
N ILE A 20 39.43 20.23 0.32
CA ILE A 20 38.84 18.96 -0.17
C ILE A 20 37.81 18.43 0.83
N GLY A 21 38.12 18.42 2.11
CA GLY A 21 37.24 17.87 3.15
C GLY A 21 35.96 18.68 3.34
N VAL A 22 36.01 20.02 3.33
CA VAL A 22 34.80 20.84 3.47
C VAL A 22 33.88 20.71 2.27
N PRO A 23 34.33 20.77 0.99
CA PRO A 23 33.44 20.52 -0.14
C PRO A 23 32.88 19.10 -0.18
N VAL A 24 33.67 18.09 0.20
CA VAL A 24 33.17 16.71 0.29
C VAL A 24 32.10 16.58 1.37
N LEU A 25 32.32 17.15 2.56
CA LEU A 25 31.31 17.17 3.62
C LEU A 25 30.08 17.97 3.17
N ALA A 26 30.26 19.14 2.58
CA ALA A 26 29.15 19.96 2.08
C ALA A 26 28.35 19.23 1.00
N LEU A 27 28.99 18.46 0.12
CA LEU A 27 28.32 17.68 -0.91
C LEU A 27 27.57 16.48 -0.32
N VAL A 28 28.12 15.85 0.74
CA VAL A 28 27.44 14.77 1.47
C VAL A 28 26.24 15.27 2.26
N TYR A 29 26.32 16.46 2.85
CA TYR A 29 25.24 17.03 3.68
C TYR A 29 24.29 17.98 2.92
N ALA A 30 24.57 18.32 1.67
CA ALA A 30 23.69 19.18 0.86
C ALA A 30 22.32 18.52 0.69
N ASP A 31 22.30 17.24 0.28
CA ASP A 31 21.06 16.48 0.10
C ASP A 31 20.24 16.42 1.40
N PHE A 32 20.91 16.13 2.52
CA PHE A 32 20.28 16.13 3.85
C PHE A 32 19.71 17.50 4.24
N THR A 33 20.42 18.58 3.92
CA THR A 33 19.97 19.94 4.24
C THR A 33 18.76 20.33 3.40
N VAL A 34 18.77 19.97 2.12
CA VAL A 34 17.61 20.16 1.22
C VAL A 34 16.41 19.37 1.72
N ASP A 35 16.60 18.13 2.19
CA ASP A 35 15.53 17.35 2.82
C ASP A 35 14.93 18.08 4.03
N VAL A 36 15.76 18.56 4.95
CA VAL A 36 15.29 19.30 6.14
C VAL A 36 14.42 20.50 5.74
N TRP A 37 14.92 21.34 4.82
CA TRP A 37 14.17 22.52 4.35
C TRP A 37 12.90 22.14 3.60
N TRP A 38 12.91 21.03 2.87
CA TRP A 38 11.73 20.54 2.18
C TRP A 38 10.65 20.10 3.16
N TYR A 39 10.98 19.27 4.16
CA TYR A 39 10.01 18.88 5.18
C TYR A 39 9.50 20.07 6.02
N GLU A 40 10.33 21.09 6.24
CA GLU A 40 9.91 22.36 6.84
C GLU A 40 8.88 23.09 5.98
N SER A 41 9.10 23.16 4.66
CA SER A 41 8.17 23.78 3.71
C SER A 41 6.81 23.07 3.63
N LEU A 42 6.78 21.75 3.83
CA LEU A 42 5.55 20.94 3.88
C LEU A 42 4.82 21.03 5.23
N GLY A 43 5.40 21.66 6.26
CA GLY A 43 4.83 21.71 7.61
C GLY A 43 5.06 20.46 8.46
N TYR A 44 5.99 19.59 8.07
CA TYR A 44 6.30 18.32 8.73
C TYR A 44 7.72 18.23 9.38
N PRO A 45 8.28 19.29 10.01
CA PRO A 45 9.64 19.23 10.56
C PRO A 45 9.75 18.22 11.72
N LEU A 46 8.74 18.16 12.61
CA LEU A 46 8.74 17.20 13.73
C LEU A 46 8.72 15.76 13.21
N TYR A 47 7.88 15.48 12.20
CA TYR A 47 7.79 14.16 11.59
C TYR A 47 9.14 13.72 11.01
N PHE A 48 9.82 14.61 10.27
CA PHE A 48 11.16 14.34 9.73
C PHE A 48 12.15 13.92 10.82
N TRP A 49 12.27 14.72 11.88
CA TRP A 49 13.21 14.44 12.97
C TRP A 49 12.86 13.16 13.73
N LEU A 50 11.57 12.87 13.95
CA LEU A 50 11.13 11.62 14.57
C LEU A 50 11.49 10.42 13.70
N ARG A 51 11.11 10.43 12.41
CA ARG A 51 11.42 9.35 11.46
C ARG A 51 12.92 9.12 11.34
N LEU A 52 13.73 10.17 11.33
CA LEU A 52 15.18 10.07 11.30
C LEU A 52 15.74 9.49 12.61
N ALA A 53 15.27 9.97 13.77
CA ALA A 53 15.81 9.60 15.07
C ALA A 53 15.41 8.18 15.51
N TYR A 54 14.23 7.71 15.12
CA TYR A 54 13.65 6.44 15.56
C TYR A 54 14.53 5.20 15.33
N PRO A 55 15.05 4.93 14.12
CA PRO A 55 15.99 3.82 13.90
C PRO A 55 17.20 3.89 14.85
N TYR A 56 17.81 5.07 14.97
CA TYR A 56 19.00 5.26 15.82
C TYR A 56 18.69 5.15 17.31
N LEU A 57 17.50 5.59 17.75
CA LEU A 57 17.05 5.46 19.12
C LEU A 57 16.86 3.98 19.49
N VAL A 58 16.15 3.23 18.65
CA VAL A 58 15.96 1.78 18.83
C VAL A 58 17.31 1.09 18.88
N PHE A 59 18.21 1.41 17.94
CA PHE A 59 19.55 0.84 17.91
C PHE A 59 20.40 1.19 19.14
N ALA A 60 20.38 2.45 19.58
CA ALA A 60 21.15 2.90 20.74
C ALA A 60 20.67 2.23 22.03
N VAL A 61 19.35 2.12 22.22
CA VAL A 61 18.75 1.45 23.39
C VAL A 61 19.07 -0.04 23.35
N ALA A 62 18.85 -0.73 22.23
CA ALA A 62 19.13 -2.16 22.08
C ALA A 62 20.64 -2.46 22.27
N THR A 63 21.50 -1.67 21.64
CA THR A 63 22.96 -1.77 21.81
C THR A 63 23.36 -1.56 23.26
N GLY A 64 22.79 -0.57 23.94
CA GLY A 64 23.04 -0.31 25.36
C GLY A 64 22.66 -1.50 26.26
N LEU A 65 21.50 -2.12 26.01
CA LEU A 65 21.05 -3.31 26.75
C LEU A 65 21.96 -4.51 26.52
N PHE A 66 22.29 -4.84 25.28
CA PHE A 66 23.20 -5.96 24.97
C PHE A 66 24.64 -5.69 25.38
N PHE A 67 25.11 -4.45 25.26
CA PHE A 67 26.40 -4.01 25.79
C PHE A 67 26.49 -4.29 27.29
N LEU A 68 25.49 -3.84 28.06
CA LEU A 68 25.46 -4.05 29.50
C LEU A 68 25.43 -5.55 29.82
N PHE A 69 24.62 -6.31 29.09
CA PHE A 69 24.54 -7.76 29.22
C PHE A 69 25.92 -8.43 29.02
N PHE A 70 26.63 -8.18 27.92
CA PHE A 70 27.95 -8.77 27.68
C PHE A 70 29.00 -8.25 28.67
N TYR A 71 29.01 -6.94 28.95
CA TYR A 71 30.01 -6.32 29.81
C TYR A 71 29.94 -6.86 31.25
N LEU A 72 28.73 -6.95 31.82
CA LEU A 72 28.54 -7.51 33.16
C LEU A 72 28.96 -8.98 33.21
N ASN A 73 28.62 -9.78 32.20
CA ASN A 73 28.98 -11.19 32.15
C ASN A 73 30.49 -11.41 31.98
N PHE A 74 31.18 -10.64 31.14
CA PHE A 74 32.64 -10.74 31.00
C PHE A 74 33.37 -10.27 32.24
N ARG A 75 32.91 -9.19 32.88
CA ARG A 75 33.47 -8.71 34.14
C ARG A 75 33.28 -9.71 35.28
N LEU A 76 32.11 -10.35 35.34
CA LEU A 76 31.84 -11.41 36.30
C LEU A 76 32.69 -12.65 36.01
N ALA A 77 32.86 -13.01 34.72
CA ALA A 77 33.72 -14.12 34.32
C ALA A 77 35.18 -13.88 34.71
N SER A 78 35.71 -12.67 34.49
CA SER A 78 37.09 -12.33 34.83
C SER A 78 37.36 -12.33 36.33
N HIS A 79 36.36 -12.05 37.17
CA HIS A 79 36.51 -12.18 38.62
C HIS A 79 36.84 -13.62 39.07
N TYR A 80 36.43 -14.63 38.30
CA TYR A 80 36.73 -16.03 38.59
C TYR A 80 37.97 -16.58 37.88
N LEU A 81 38.60 -15.81 36.99
CA LEU A 81 39.87 -16.18 36.34
C LEU A 81 41.03 -15.90 37.32
N SER A 82 42.05 -16.76 37.34
CA SER A 82 43.19 -16.57 38.23
C SER A 82 44.31 -15.75 37.60
N THR A 83 44.94 -14.91 38.41
CA THR A 83 46.20 -14.23 38.10
C THR A 83 47.40 -15.06 38.55
N VAL A 84 47.46 -16.36 38.19
CA VAL A 84 48.48 -17.30 38.69
C VAL A 84 49.89 -17.06 38.11
N PHE A 85 50.08 -16.07 37.23
CA PHE A 85 51.41 -15.61 36.83
C PHE A 85 51.92 -14.56 37.82
N GLY A 86 53.13 -14.77 38.35
CA GLY A 86 53.74 -13.89 39.36
C GLY A 86 54.04 -12.49 38.83
N PRO A 87 54.38 -11.53 39.71
CA PRO A 87 54.56 -10.09 39.37
C PRO A 87 55.62 -9.74 38.31
N HIS A 88 56.31 -10.71 37.71
CA HIS A 88 57.49 -10.50 36.84
C HIS A 88 57.39 -11.09 35.43
N ASP A 89 56.27 -11.70 35.04
CA ASP A 89 56.06 -12.08 33.63
C ASP A 89 55.44 -10.90 32.86
N HIS A 90 56.29 -10.04 32.29
CA HIS A 90 55.83 -9.07 31.31
C HIS A 90 55.38 -9.80 30.05
N PRO A 91 54.10 -9.73 29.64
CA PRO A 91 53.65 -10.39 28.42
C PRO A 91 54.38 -9.81 27.20
N VAL A 92 55.32 -10.58 26.63
CA VAL A 92 56.05 -10.19 25.41
C VAL A 92 55.21 -10.56 24.19
N GLY A 93 54.88 -9.57 23.36
CA GLY A 93 54.05 -9.74 22.16
C GLY A 93 52.57 -9.36 22.36
N TRP A 94 51.89 -9.03 21.26
CA TRP A 94 50.51 -8.53 21.31
C TRP A 94 49.50 -9.60 21.78
N ARG A 95 49.72 -10.88 21.43
CA ARG A 95 48.87 -12.01 21.86
C ARG A 95 48.92 -12.22 23.36
N ALA A 96 50.13 -12.21 23.94
CA ALA A 96 50.32 -12.36 25.39
C ALA A 96 49.68 -11.19 26.15
N ARG A 97 49.82 -9.95 25.64
CA ARG A 97 49.17 -8.76 26.21
C ARG A 97 47.65 -8.84 26.18
N LEU A 98 47.07 -9.30 25.06
CA LEU A 98 45.63 -9.49 24.92
C LEU A 98 45.11 -10.57 25.88
N LEU A 99 45.77 -11.72 25.96
CA LEU A 99 45.40 -12.81 26.88
C LEU A 99 45.48 -12.37 28.34
N HIS A 100 46.53 -11.64 28.72
CA HIS A 100 46.66 -11.06 30.05
C HIS A 100 45.54 -10.05 30.32
N ALA A 101 45.25 -9.16 29.37
CA ALA A 101 44.19 -8.15 29.52
C ALA A 101 42.79 -8.79 29.65
N LEU A 102 42.52 -9.90 28.94
CA LEU A 102 41.30 -10.68 29.10
C LEU A 102 41.21 -11.34 30.49
N ARG A 103 42.32 -11.87 31.03
CA ARG A 103 42.31 -12.49 32.37
C ARG A 103 42.09 -11.51 33.51
N VAL A 104 42.74 -10.34 33.45
CA VAL A 104 42.66 -9.30 34.49
C VAL A 104 41.37 -8.47 34.38
N GLY A 105 40.55 -8.73 33.35
CA GLY A 105 39.32 -8.00 33.11
C GLY A 105 39.53 -6.54 32.76
N SER A 106 40.53 -6.26 31.92
CA SER A 106 40.88 -4.90 31.50
C SER A 106 39.70 -4.22 30.82
N ARG A 107 39.34 -3.03 31.34
CA ARG A 107 38.30 -2.18 30.73
C ARG A 107 38.61 -1.83 29.29
N GLN A 108 39.89 -1.72 28.93
CA GLN A 108 40.33 -1.40 27.56
C GLN A 108 40.01 -2.49 26.53
N VAL A 109 39.78 -3.73 26.97
CA VAL A 109 39.41 -4.85 26.07
C VAL A 109 37.91 -5.12 26.14
N TYR A 110 37.35 -5.22 27.35
CA TYR A 110 35.94 -5.59 27.49
C TYR A 110 34.96 -4.49 27.08
N LEU A 111 35.29 -3.20 27.26
CA LEU A 111 34.40 -2.12 26.78
C LEU A 111 34.20 -2.17 25.26
N PRO A 112 35.26 -2.10 24.42
CA PRO A 112 35.07 -2.13 22.97
C PRO A 112 34.53 -3.47 22.49
N LEU A 113 34.92 -4.59 23.12
CA LEU A 113 34.41 -5.93 22.74
C LEU A 113 32.91 -6.07 23.03
N SER A 114 32.46 -5.70 24.23
CA SER A 114 31.03 -5.77 24.58
C SER A 114 30.21 -4.79 23.76
N LEU A 115 30.76 -3.62 23.41
CA LEU A 115 30.06 -2.64 22.57
C LEU A 115 29.92 -3.18 21.15
N LEU A 116 30.98 -3.75 20.58
CA LEU A 116 30.95 -4.38 19.27
C LEU A 116 29.94 -5.52 19.22
N LEU A 117 29.98 -6.45 20.19
CA LEU A 117 29.03 -7.56 20.25
C LEU A 117 27.59 -7.06 20.47
N GLY A 118 27.40 -6.06 21.33
CA GLY A 118 26.09 -5.45 21.57
C GLY A 118 25.51 -4.82 20.32
N ALA A 119 26.32 -4.08 19.56
CA ALA A 119 25.92 -3.46 18.30
C ALA A 119 25.58 -4.51 17.22
N LEU A 120 26.35 -5.60 17.13
CA LEU A 120 26.09 -6.68 16.17
C LEU A 120 24.77 -7.40 16.46
N ILE A 121 24.47 -7.69 17.73
CA ILE A 121 23.20 -8.31 18.12
C ILE A 121 22.02 -7.34 18.03
N ALA A 122 22.23 -6.04 18.25
CA ALA A 122 21.18 -5.04 18.12
C ALA A 122 20.81 -4.71 16.66
N TRP A 123 21.60 -5.17 15.68
CA TRP A 123 21.43 -4.80 14.26
C TRP A 123 20.07 -5.20 13.67
N PRO A 124 19.50 -6.40 13.92
CA PRO A 124 18.17 -6.75 13.42
C PRO A 124 17.04 -5.88 13.99
N LEU A 125 17.17 -5.37 15.22
CA LEU A 125 16.21 -4.41 15.79
C LEU A 125 16.31 -3.03 15.12
N TYR A 126 17.50 -2.64 14.65
CA TYR A 126 17.67 -1.44 13.84
C TYR A 126 17.01 -1.56 12.48
N THR A 127 17.12 -2.71 11.81
CA THR A 127 16.47 -2.89 10.50
C THR A 127 14.96 -3.01 10.62
N GLN A 128 14.44 -3.60 11.70
CA GLN A 128 13.00 -3.72 12.00
C GLN A 128 12.53 -2.70 13.05
N TRP A 129 13.06 -1.46 12.96
CA TRP A 129 12.75 -0.41 13.92
C TRP A 129 11.27 -0.04 13.95
N GLN A 130 10.57 -0.10 12.80
CA GLN A 130 9.14 0.20 12.69
C GLN A 130 8.32 -0.77 13.52
N GLU A 131 8.52 -2.07 13.35
CA GLU A 131 7.87 -3.11 14.15
C GLU A 131 8.14 -2.94 15.64
N THR A 132 9.40 -2.61 15.99
CA THR A 132 9.81 -2.39 17.38
C THR A 132 9.08 -1.20 18.01
N LEU A 133 8.83 -0.13 17.24
CA LEU A 133 8.05 1.01 17.73
C LEU A 133 6.56 0.71 17.79
N LEU A 134 6.01 0.05 16.77
CA LEU A 134 4.61 -0.39 16.76
C LEU A 134 4.32 -1.27 17.98
N PHE A 135 5.23 -2.17 18.36
CA PHE A 135 5.13 -2.94 19.60
C PHE A 135 4.92 -2.08 20.86
N LEU A 136 5.58 -0.91 20.93
CA LEU A 136 5.51 -0.01 22.09
C LEU A 136 4.25 0.87 22.09
N VAL A 137 3.82 1.36 20.91
CA VAL A 137 2.77 2.39 20.82
C VAL A 137 1.41 1.88 20.36
N ALA A 138 1.34 0.69 19.75
CA ALA A 138 0.13 0.22 19.10
C ALA A 138 -1.04 0.04 20.09
N PRO A 139 -2.24 0.52 19.74
CA PRO A 139 -3.46 0.26 20.52
C PRO A 139 -3.93 -1.19 20.37
N SER A 140 -4.86 -1.59 21.26
CA SER A 140 -5.68 -2.78 21.04
C SER A 140 -6.59 -2.57 19.82
N ALA A 141 -6.74 -3.63 19.03
CA ALA A 141 -7.63 -3.67 17.88
C ALA A 141 -9.11 -3.85 18.29
N GLY A 142 -9.36 -4.33 19.51
CA GLY A 142 -10.71 -4.56 20.06
C GLY A 142 -11.34 -5.88 19.59
N VAL A 143 -10.62 -6.67 18.79
CA VAL A 143 -11.06 -7.97 18.29
C VAL A 143 -10.21 -9.05 18.92
N THR A 144 -10.84 -10.04 19.56
CA THR A 144 -10.16 -11.16 20.21
C THR A 144 -10.18 -12.41 19.34
N GLU A 145 -9.02 -13.02 19.21
CA GLU A 145 -8.82 -14.30 18.54
C GLU A 145 -9.31 -15.47 19.46
N PRO A 146 -10.06 -16.44 18.91
CA PRO A 146 -10.78 -17.45 19.71
C PRO A 146 -9.91 -18.59 20.30
N TRP A 147 -8.78 -18.96 19.70
CA TRP A 147 -7.96 -20.10 20.10
C TRP A 147 -7.09 -19.83 21.34
N PHE A 148 -6.47 -18.64 21.41
CA PHE A 148 -5.57 -18.25 22.50
C PHE A 148 -6.08 -17.06 23.32
N GLY A 149 -7.23 -16.47 22.96
CA GLY A 149 -7.87 -15.39 23.72
C GLY A 149 -7.06 -14.09 23.73
N LYS A 150 -6.26 -13.86 22.68
CA LYS A 150 -5.43 -12.66 22.53
C LYS A 150 -6.10 -11.69 21.56
N ASP A 151 -5.98 -10.40 21.84
CA ASP A 151 -6.39 -9.35 20.90
C ASP A 151 -5.57 -9.43 19.61
N VAL A 152 -6.17 -9.14 18.46
CA VAL A 152 -5.51 -9.13 17.15
C VAL A 152 -4.23 -8.28 17.13
N SER A 153 -4.17 -7.17 17.89
CA SER A 153 -2.96 -6.35 18.06
C SER A 153 -1.75 -7.12 18.61
N TYR A 154 -1.97 -8.19 19.38
CA TYR A 154 -0.87 -9.06 19.82
C TYR A 154 -0.19 -9.70 18.62
N TYR A 155 -0.96 -10.16 17.65
CA TYR A 155 -0.49 -10.86 16.45
C TYR A 155 0.14 -9.90 15.46
N LEU A 156 -0.50 -8.75 15.24
CA LEU A 156 -0.02 -7.72 14.33
C LEU A 156 1.29 -7.08 14.82
N PHE A 157 1.37 -6.67 16.09
CA PHE A 157 2.46 -5.79 16.55
C PHE A 157 3.42 -6.42 17.55
N ARG A 158 2.96 -7.38 18.36
CA ARG A 158 3.77 -7.87 19.49
C ARG A 158 4.48 -9.18 19.21
N LEU A 159 3.81 -10.11 18.56
CA LEU A 159 4.36 -11.42 18.23
C LEU A 159 5.63 -11.34 17.37
N PRO A 160 5.72 -10.49 16.33
CA PRO A 160 6.95 -10.36 15.53
C PRO A 160 8.13 -9.89 16.39
N VAL A 161 7.91 -8.87 17.23
CA VAL A 161 8.95 -8.30 18.10
C VAL A 161 9.34 -9.26 19.23
N TYR A 162 8.40 -10.01 19.82
CA TYR A 162 8.74 -11.06 20.77
C TYR A 162 9.60 -12.16 20.13
N GLY A 163 9.28 -12.57 18.91
CA GLY A 163 10.09 -13.52 18.14
C GLY A 163 11.50 -12.98 17.88
N LEU A 164 11.61 -11.72 17.47
CA LEU A 164 12.87 -11.03 17.25
C LEU A 164 13.71 -10.97 18.54
N ILE A 165 13.14 -10.48 19.65
CA ILE A 165 13.82 -10.40 20.94
C ILE A 165 14.30 -11.77 21.41
N VAL A 166 13.45 -12.80 21.35
CA VAL A 166 13.83 -14.16 21.76
C VAL A 166 14.99 -14.68 20.91
N THR A 167 14.96 -14.44 19.60
CA THR A 167 16.01 -14.85 18.67
C THR A 167 17.34 -14.16 18.98
N GLU A 168 17.33 -12.83 19.11
CA GLU A 168 18.54 -12.05 19.39
C GLU A 168 19.13 -12.36 20.78
N VAL A 169 18.27 -12.52 21.80
CA VAL A 169 18.73 -12.93 23.13
C VAL A 169 19.30 -14.36 23.11
N PHE A 170 18.70 -15.28 22.35
CA PHE A 170 19.22 -16.64 22.20
C PHE A 170 20.60 -16.64 21.53
N ILE A 171 20.78 -15.87 20.45
CA ILE A 171 22.07 -15.71 19.76
C ILE A 171 23.10 -15.07 20.70
N ALA A 172 22.72 -14.00 21.43
CA ALA A 172 23.60 -13.36 22.41
C ALA A 172 24.08 -14.34 23.49
N LEU A 173 23.17 -15.18 24.01
CA LEU A 173 23.48 -16.23 24.97
C LEU A 173 24.39 -17.30 24.38
N ALA A 174 24.15 -17.73 23.14
CA ALA A 174 24.99 -18.71 22.45
C ALA A 174 26.44 -18.17 22.26
N ILE A 175 26.58 -16.94 21.79
CA ILE A 175 27.89 -16.27 21.65
C ILE A 175 28.55 -16.13 23.03
N LEU A 176 27.79 -15.73 24.06
CA LEU A 176 28.31 -15.63 25.41
C LEU A 176 28.80 -16.99 25.93
N ILE A 177 28.06 -18.08 25.71
CA ILE A 177 28.47 -19.44 26.08
C ILE A 177 29.78 -19.80 25.40
N VAL A 178 29.91 -19.57 24.09
CA VAL A 178 31.16 -19.82 23.35
C VAL A 178 32.32 -18.99 23.92
N ALA A 179 32.10 -17.70 24.17
CA ALA A 179 33.10 -16.82 24.75
C ALA A 179 33.52 -17.28 26.17
N LEU A 180 32.58 -17.71 27.00
CA LEU A 180 32.86 -18.24 28.34
C LEU A 180 33.58 -19.59 28.28
N ILE A 181 33.24 -20.48 27.33
CA ILE A 181 33.98 -21.73 27.09
C ILE A 181 35.43 -21.41 26.73
N LEU A 182 35.67 -20.44 25.84
CA LEU A 182 37.03 -20.01 25.49
C LEU A 182 37.78 -19.47 26.71
N LEU A 183 37.19 -18.53 27.47
CA LEU A 183 37.81 -17.94 28.66
C LEU A 183 38.09 -18.99 29.76
N TYR A 184 37.13 -19.85 30.08
CA TYR A 184 37.28 -20.85 31.13
C TYR A 184 38.14 -22.05 30.70
N SER A 185 38.22 -22.38 29.40
CA SER A 185 39.15 -23.41 28.92
C SER A 185 40.62 -22.96 29.01
N MET A 186 40.89 -21.67 28.82
CA MET A 186 42.22 -21.09 29.05
C MET A 186 42.62 -21.21 30.52
N GLU A 187 41.69 -20.93 31.43
CA GLU A 187 41.88 -21.07 32.88
C GLU A 187 42.07 -22.53 33.31
N LEU A 188 41.26 -23.43 32.76
CA LEU A 188 41.35 -24.86 33.05
C LEU A 188 42.72 -25.42 32.67
N ARG A 189 43.29 -25.02 31.51
CA ARG A 189 44.65 -25.43 31.11
C ARG A 189 45.70 -25.00 32.12
N VAL A 190 45.67 -23.74 32.57
CA VAL A 190 46.62 -23.21 33.54
C VAL A 190 46.47 -23.91 34.89
N ARG A 191 45.24 -24.11 35.38
CA ARG A 191 45.02 -24.76 36.68
C ARG A 191 45.29 -26.27 36.68
N LEU A 192 45.11 -26.95 35.55
CA LEU A 192 45.53 -28.35 35.38
C LEU A 192 47.05 -28.48 35.50
N GLN A 193 47.81 -27.52 34.97
CA GLN A 193 49.27 -27.47 35.16
C GLN A 193 49.66 -27.26 36.63
N VAL A 194 48.87 -26.48 37.38
CA VAL A 194 49.11 -26.17 38.81
C VAL A 194 48.35 -27.11 39.77
N ARG A 195 47.71 -28.17 39.26
CA ARG A 195 46.90 -29.15 40.02
C ARG A 195 45.83 -28.55 40.96
N GLN A 196 45.24 -27.43 40.58
CA GLN A 196 44.15 -26.79 41.34
C GLN A 196 42.76 -27.14 40.78
N ALA A 197 41.77 -27.28 41.66
CA ALA A 197 40.39 -27.53 41.27
C ALA A 197 39.75 -26.29 40.59
N PHE A 198 38.83 -26.54 39.64
CA PHE A 198 38.12 -25.47 38.93
C PHE A 198 37.14 -24.73 39.87
N PRO A 199 37.13 -23.37 39.90
CA PRO A 199 36.32 -22.58 40.83
C PRO A 199 34.83 -22.93 40.79
N ALA A 200 34.21 -23.10 41.97
CA ALA A 200 32.78 -23.33 42.08
C ALA A 200 31.95 -22.14 41.57
N GLY A 201 32.44 -20.90 41.76
CA GLY A 201 31.81 -19.67 41.27
C GLY A 201 31.69 -19.61 39.75
N ALA A 202 32.78 -19.87 39.02
CA ALA A 202 32.77 -19.94 37.55
C ALA A 202 31.80 -21.00 37.01
N ARG A 203 31.72 -22.16 37.68
CA ARG A 203 30.80 -23.24 37.32
C ARG A 203 29.33 -22.85 37.52
N ARG A 204 29.02 -22.17 38.62
CA ARG A 204 27.65 -21.66 38.88
C ARG A 204 27.28 -20.56 37.89
N HIS A 205 28.19 -19.64 37.59
CA HIS A 205 27.97 -18.60 36.58
C HIS A 205 27.72 -19.19 35.19
N PHE A 206 28.56 -20.11 34.73
CA PHE A 206 28.33 -20.81 33.46
C PHE A 206 26.99 -21.58 33.48
N GLY A 207 26.71 -22.30 34.57
CA GLY A 207 25.44 -23.00 34.76
C GLY A 207 24.21 -22.10 34.74
N SER A 208 24.29 -20.87 35.26
CA SER A 208 23.19 -19.90 35.20
C SER A 208 22.95 -19.37 33.78
N ILE A 209 24.00 -19.18 32.98
CA ILE A 209 23.85 -18.79 31.57
C ILE A 209 23.27 -19.95 30.75
N VAL A 210 23.69 -21.19 31.05
CA VAL A 210 23.09 -22.38 30.45
C VAL A 210 21.62 -22.53 30.86
N LEU A 211 21.25 -22.25 32.12
CA LEU A 211 19.85 -22.22 32.51
C LEU A 211 19.06 -21.18 31.70
N LEU A 212 19.61 -19.98 31.56
CA LEU A 212 18.96 -18.90 30.82
C LEU A 212 18.72 -19.23 29.35
N ILE A 213 19.66 -19.92 28.67
CA ILE A 213 19.43 -20.35 27.27
C ILE A 213 18.28 -21.37 27.17
N PHE A 214 18.13 -22.27 28.15
CA PHE A 214 16.98 -23.18 28.18
C PHE A 214 15.67 -22.42 28.45
N LEU A 215 15.66 -21.43 29.33
CA LEU A 215 14.47 -20.61 29.59
C LEU A 215 14.05 -19.76 28.38
N VAL A 216 15.03 -19.15 27.68
CA VAL A 216 14.76 -18.38 26.47
C VAL A 216 14.28 -19.30 25.33
N GLY A 217 14.89 -20.47 25.16
CA GLY A 217 14.42 -21.49 24.22
C GLY A 217 13.00 -21.97 24.52
N ALA A 218 12.65 -22.13 25.80
CA ALA A 218 11.29 -22.43 26.23
C ALA A 218 10.31 -21.30 25.85
N GLY A 219 10.74 -20.05 26.01
CA GLY A 219 10.01 -18.88 25.49
C GLY A 219 9.76 -18.95 23.98
N GLY A 220 10.76 -19.35 23.20
CA GLY A 220 10.63 -19.56 21.76
C GLY A 220 9.55 -20.59 21.40
N LEU A 221 9.54 -21.74 22.08
CA LEU A 221 8.50 -22.77 21.89
C LEU A 221 7.10 -22.28 22.28
N LEU A 222 7.00 -21.47 23.34
CA LEU A 222 5.74 -20.85 23.75
C LEU A 222 5.23 -19.83 22.72
N LEU A 223 6.11 -19.14 22.02
CA LEU A 223 5.73 -18.22 20.94
C LEU A 223 5.32 -18.98 19.68
N GLU A 224 6.03 -20.05 19.34
CA GLU A 224 5.80 -20.87 18.14
C GLU A 224 4.36 -21.37 18.01
N ARG A 225 3.68 -21.69 19.12
CA ARG A 225 2.27 -22.11 19.09
C ARG A 225 1.34 -21.10 18.40
N HIS A 226 1.63 -19.80 18.51
CA HIS A 226 0.81 -18.76 17.91
C HIS A 226 1.02 -18.71 16.39
N ASN A 227 2.15 -19.22 15.88
CA ASN A 227 2.40 -19.31 14.45
C ASN A 227 1.51 -20.36 13.76
N LEU A 228 0.88 -21.27 14.51
CA LEU A 228 -0.15 -22.17 13.97
C LEU A 228 -1.32 -21.39 13.35
N LEU A 229 -1.54 -20.14 13.77
CA LEU A 229 -2.59 -19.29 13.19
C LEU A 229 -2.27 -18.80 11.77
N TYR A 230 -1.03 -18.93 11.32
CA TYR A 230 -0.59 -18.51 9.98
C TYR A 230 -0.30 -19.70 9.06
N THR A 231 -0.72 -20.92 9.44
CA THR A 231 -0.54 -22.07 8.57
C THR A 231 -1.44 -22.00 7.34
N GLU A 232 -0.93 -22.53 6.23
CA GLU A 232 -1.59 -22.57 4.93
C GLU A 232 -1.69 -23.99 4.38
N THR A 233 -1.44 -24.97 5.25
CA THR A 233 -1.49 -26.41 4.95
C THR A 233 -2.83 -26.86 4.35
N HIS A 234 -3.92 -26.14 4.67
CA HIS A 234 -5.28 -26.46 4.23
C HIS A 234 -5.73 -25.68 2.98
N LEU A 235 -4.84 -24.90 2.35
CA LEU A 235 -5.16 -24.23 1.08
C LEU A 235 -5.28 -25.27 -0.05
N PRO A 236 -6.21 -25.08 -1.01
CA PRO A 236 -7.02 -23.89 -1.24
C PRO A 236 -8.34 -23.83 -0.44
N LEU A 237 -8.63 -24.79 0.45
CA LEU A 237 -9.90 -24.88 1.16
C LEU A 237 -10.05 -23.74 2.18
N PHE A 238 -9.17 -23.63 3.16
CA PHE A 238 -9.20 -22.56 4.17
C PHE A 238 -7.82 -22.22 4.72
N ALA A 239 -7.71 -21.07 5.40
CA ALA A 239 -6.46 -20.59 5.98
C ALA A 239 -6.48 -20.65 7.52
N GLY A 240 -5.31 -20.83 8.13
CA GLY A 240 -5.19 -20.99 9.56
C GLY A 240 -5.24 -22.45 10.01
N PRO A 241 -5.29 -22.71 11.32
CA PRO A 241 -5.07 -24.02 11.89
C PRO A 241 -6.27 -24.92 11.65
N GLY A 242 -6.04 -26.20 11.37
CA GLY A 242 -7.08 -27.23 11.29
C GLY A 242 -7.08 -28.17 12.49
N PHE A 243 -7.81 -29.27 12.35
CA PHE A 243 -7.92 -30.30 13.39
C PHE A 243 -6.56 -30.86 13.81
N ALA A 244 -5.68 -31.18 12.86
CA ALA A 244 -4.37 -31.76 13.13
C ALA A 244 -3.45 -30.77 13.88
N GLU A 245 -3.44 -29.50 13.50
CA GLU A 245 -2.59 -28.50 14.17
C GLU A 245 -3.01 -28.29 15.62
N MET A 246 -4.31 -28.19 15.90
CA MET A 246 -4.78 -27.92 17.26
C MET A 246 -4.81 -29.15 18.18
N ASN A 247 -5.07 -30.35 17.63
CA ASN A 247 -5.19 -31.56 18.45
C ASN A 247 -3.92 -32.42 18.48
N VAL A 248 -2.95 -32.17 17.60
CA VAL A 248 -1.71 -32.96 17.50
C VAL A 248 -0.49 -32.08 17.63
N VAL A 249 -0.34 -31.09 16.74
CA VAL A 249 0.86 -30.24 16.72
C VAL A 249 0.97 -29.42 18.00
N LEU A 250 -0.12 -28.81 18.47
CA LEU A 250 -0.14 -28.02 19.69
C LEU A 250 0.24 -28.85 20.94
N PRO A 251 -0.34 -30.04 21.20
CA PRO A 251 0.16 -30.94 22.24
C PRO A 251 1.63 -31.37 22.05
N LEU A 252 2.10 -31.60 20.83
CA LEU A 252 3.51 -31.90 20.57
C LEU A 252 4.42 -30.71 20.93
N ILE A 253 3.99 -29.47 20.71
CA ILE A 253 4.71 -28.27 21.18
C ILE A 253 4.78 -28.24 22.71
N TRP A 254 3.67 -28.53 23.41
CA TRP A 254 3.66 -28.58 24.88
C TRP A 254 4.54 -29.69 25.46
N THR A 255 4.55 -30.87 24.84
CA THR A 255 5.43 -31.98 25.26
C THR A 255 6.90 -31.65 24.99
N ALA A 256 7.21 -31.06 23.83
CA ALA A 256 8.56 -30.59 23.52
C ALA A 256 9.02 -29.52 24.52
N LEU A 257 8.15 -28.59 24.91
CA LEU A 257 8.44 -27.59 25.94
C LEU A 257 8.79 -28.25 27.30
N ALA A 258 7.98 -29.21 27.75
CA ALA A 258 8.23 -29.91 29.01
C ALA A 258 9.56 -30.68 28.97
N LEU A 259 9.84 -31.38 27.87
CA LEU A 259 11.08 -32.13 27.69
C LEU A 259 12.30 -31.21 27.53
N TRP A 260 12.15 -30.04 26.92
CA TRP A 260 13.19 -29.01 26.82
C TRP A 260 13.59 -28.47 28.21
N LEU A 261 12.60 -28.17 29.05
CA LEU A 261 12.84 -27.73 30.43
C LEU A 261 13.48 -28.85 31.27
N LEU A 262 13.02 -30.09 31.11
CA LEU A 262 13.62 -31.27 31.77
C LEU A 262 15.08 -31.46 31.33
N LEU A 263 15.36 -31.36 30.03
CA LEU A 263 16.71 -31.41 29.49
C LEU A 263 17.59 -30.32 30.10
N GLY A 264 17.09 -29.08 30.19
CA GLY A 264 17.79 -27.98 30.84
C GLY A 264 18.15 -28.29 32.30
N LEU A 265 17.20 -28.80 33.08
CA LEU A 265 17.43 -29.20 34.48
C LEU A 265 18.50 -30.30 34.59
N LEU A 266 18.45 -31.31 33.72
CA LEU A 266 19.42 -32.41 33.72
C LEU A 266 20.81 -31.96 33.27
N VAL A 267 20.91 -31.06 32.29
CA VAL A 267 22.18 -30.44 31.85
C VAL A 267 22.80 -29.63 32.99
N ILE A 268 22.01 -28.85 33.72
CA ILE A 268 22.50 -28.11 34.89
C ILE A 268 22.98 -29.07 35.97
N ARG A 269 22.22 -30.14 36.25
CA ARG A 269 22.64 -31.18 37.20
C ARG A 269 23.96 -31.84 36.75
N LEU A 270 24.13 -32.15 35.47
CA LEU A 270 25.37 -32.70 34.91
C LEU A 270 26.54 -31.72 35.09
N LEU A 271 26.34 -30.43 34.80
CA LEU A 271 27.37 -29.39 34.95
C LEU A 271 27.81 -29.24 36.42
N LEU A 272 26.87 -29.29 37.36
CA LEU A 272 27.15 -29.12 38.79
C LEU A 272 27.73 -30.38 39.44
N ALA A 273 27.13 -31.55 39.20
CA ALA A 273 27.43 -32.82 39.89
C ALA A 273 28.36 -33.77 39.11
N ARG A 274 28.67 -33.49 37.82
CA ARG A 274 29.56 -34.28 36.95
C ARG A 274 29.19 -35.76 36.79
N ARG A 275 27.91 -36.09 36.97
CA ARG A 275 27.36 -37.45 36.79
C ARG A 275 26.00 -37.33 36.08
N GLY A 276 25.65 -38.35 35.29
CA GLY A 276 24.36 -38.39 34.59
C GLY A 276 24.40 -37.94 33.13
N LEU A 277 25.44 -38.29 32.36
CA LEU A 277 25.45 -38.07 30.91
C LEU A 277 24.33 -38.85 30.20
N LEU A 278 24.11 -40.10 30.62
CA LEU A 278 23.07 -40.97 30.05
C LEU A 278 21.64 -40.37 30.13
N PRO A 279 21.14 -39.89 31.29
CA PRO A 279 19.81 -39.27 31.34
C PRO A 279 19.73 -37.96 30.54
N VAL A 280 20.83 -37.21 30.37
CA VAL A 280 20.86 -36.03 29.48
C VAL A 280 20.71 -36.45 28.01
N LEU A 281 21.47 -37.46 27.56
CA LEU A 281 21.37 -37.99 26.20
C LEU A 281 19.97 -38.55 25.92
N LEU A 282 19.39 -39.27 26.89
CA LEU A 282 18.03 -39.79 26.78
C LEU A 282 17.00 -38.67 26.70
N ALA A 283 17.08 -37.65 27.57
CA ALA A 283 16.17 -36.51 27.53
C ALA A 283 16.30 -35.70 26.23
N ALA A 284 17.53 -35.55 25.71
CA ALA A 284 17.77 -34.91 24.42
C ALA A 284 17.15 -35.70 23.27
N LEU A 285 17.30 -37.03 23.27
CA LEU A 285 16.65 -37.92 22.30
C LEU A 285 15.13 -37.83 22.40
N LEU A 286 14.57 -37.88 23.61
CA LEU A 286 13.13 -37.75 23.84
C LEU A 286 12.60 -36.39 23.39
N PHE A 287 13.33 -35.31 23.62
CA PHE A 287 12.98 -33.97 23.13
C PHE A 287 13.01 -33.90 21.59
N ALA A 288 13.96 -34.58 20.94
CA ALA A 288 14.04 -34.63 19.49
C ALA A 288 12.83 -35.31 18.85
N VAL A 289 12.14 -36.21 19.56
CA VAL A 289 10.95 -36.90 19.06
C VAL A 289 9.81 -35.90 18.73
N PRO A 290 9.16 -35.20 19.67
CA PRO A 290 8.07 -34.29 19.33
C PRO A 290 8.50 -33.14 18.41
N MET A 291 9.76 -32.71 18.49
CA MET A 291 10.36 -31.77 17.52
C MET A 291 10.38 -32.32 16.10
N GLY A 292 10.73 -33.59 15.91
CA GLY A 292 10.70 -34.25 14.61
C GLY A 292 9.27 -34.53 14.14
N LEU A 293 8.45 -35.17 15.00
CA LEU A 293 7.10 -35.61 14.63
C LEU A 293 6.20 -34.46 14.18
N ARG A 294 6.28 -33.30 14.83
CA ARG A 294 5.42 -32.14 14.51
C ARG A 294 5.68 -31.53 13.12
N HIS A 295 6.86 -31.76 12.54
CA HIS A 295 7.20 -31.32 11.17
C HIS A 295 7.21 -32.50 10.18
N HIS A 296 6.98 -33.73 10.65
CA HIS A 296 7.06 -34.92 9.82
C HIS A 296 5.76 -35.11 9.04
N ALA A 297 5.81 -34.85 7.73
CA ALA A 297 4.66 -34.94 6.84
C ALA A 297 3.92 -36.29 6.95
N GLY A 298 4.64 -37.41 7.14
CA GLY A 298 4.02 -38.74 7.24
C GLY A 298 3.05 -38.93 8.43
N ILE A 299 3.26 -38.27 9.57
CA ILE A 299 2.38 -38.46 10.74
C ILE A 299 1.16 -37.57 10.63
N LEU A 300 1.36 -36.33 10.18
CA LEU A 300 0.25 -35.43 9.89
C LEU A 300 -0.60 -35.99 8.75
N GLY A 301 0.01 -36.62 7.74
CA GLY A 301 -0.66 -37.35 6.68
C GLY A 301 -1.51 -38.51 7.21
N ILE A 302 -0.97 -39.37 8.10
CA ILE A 302 -1.78 -40.45 8.71
C ILE A 302 -3.00 -39.89 9.46
N ILE A 303 -2.83 -38.79 10.19
CA ILE A 303 -3.96 -38.19 10.91
C ILE A 303 -4.96 -37.58 9.92
N GLN A 304 -4.47 -36.94 8.86
CA GLN A 304 -5.29 -36.41 7.79
C GLN A 304 -6.09 -37.53 7.12
N ASP A 305 -5.43 -38.52 6.54
CA ASP A 305 -6.02 -39.59 5.73
C ASP A 305 -6.98 -40.49 6.55
N TYR A 306 -6.67 -40.79 7.81
CA TYR A 306 -7.41 -41.78 8.61
C TYR A 306 -8.36 -41.18 9.66
N ILE A 307 -8.20 -39.91 10.05
CA ILE A 307 -9.03 -39.28 11.09
C ILE A 307 -9.80 -38.07 10.54
N VAL A 308 -9.14 -37.21 9.75
CA VAL A 308 -9.74 -35.97 9.25
C VAL A 308 -10.57 -36.25 8.00
N GLU A 309 -9.96 -36.73 6.91
CA GLU A 309 -10.62 -36.95 5.62
C GLU A 309 -11.91 -37.80 5.69
N PRO A 310 -11.98 -38.88 6.50
CA PRO A 310 -13.21 -39.68 6.58
C PRO A 310 -14.43 -38.92 7.12
N ASP A 311 -14.22 -37.85 7.89
CA ASP A 311 -15.27 -36.99 8.46
C ASP A 311 -14.83 -35.53 8.49
N GLU A 312 -14.33 -35.05 7.35
CA GLU A 312 -13.57 -33.79 7.29
C GLU A 312 -14.44 -32.60 7.68
N LEU A 313 -15.68 -32.55 7.17
CA LEU A 313 -16.58 -31.44 7.47
C LEU A 313 -16.86 -31.35 8.98
N ALA A 314 -17.15 -32.45 9.67
CA ALA A 314 -17.44 -32.40 11.10
C ALA A 314 -16.19 -32.02 11.92
N ARG A 315 -15.02 -32.55 11.55
CA ARG A 315 -13.75 -32.25 12.23
C ARG A 315 -13.24 -30.85 11.95
N GLN A 316 -13.44 -30.32 10.75
CA GLN A 316 -12.91 -29.03 10.31
C GLN A 316 -13.90 -27.86 10.51
N ARG A 317 -15.19 -28.12 10.76
CA ARG A 317 -16.24 -27.09 10.92
C ARG A 317 -15.87 -25.87 11.78
N PRO A 318 -15.34 -25.99 13.01
CA PRO A 318 -15.00 -24.82 13.82
C PRO A 318 -13.84 -24.01 13.22
N TYR A 319 -12.86 -24.68 12.60
CA TYR A 319 -11.72 -24.04 11.96
C TYR A 319 -12.14 -23.27 10.70
N LEU A 320 -13.00 -23.89 9.88
CA LEU A 320 -13.63 -23.23 8.73
C LEU A 320 -14.39 -21.98 9.14
N HIS A 321 -15.25 -22.09 10.17
CA HIS A 321 -16.02 -20.94 10.68
C HIS A 321 -15.12 -19.76 11.09
N HIS A 322 -14.04 -20.04 11.83
CA HIS A 322 -13.12 -18.99 12.26
C HIS A 322 -12.26 -18.44 11.12
N SER A 323 -11.82 -19.27 10.18
CA SER A 323 -11.11 -18.82 8.98
C SER A 323 -11.97 -17.88 8.13
N ILE A 324 -13.26 -18.22 7.94
CA ILE A 324 -14.22 -17.36 7.26
C ILE A 324 -14.40 -16.04 8.01
N ALA A 325 -14.70 -16.09 9.32
CA ALA A 325 -14.96 -14.90 10.12
C ALA A 325 -13.75 -13.96 10.19
N ASN A 326 -12.54 -14.51 10.35
CA ASN A 326 -11.29 -13.75 10.44
C ASN A 326 -10.87 -13.18 9.08
N THR A 327 -11.04 -13.93 7.98
CA THR A 327 -10.77 -13.40 6.64
C THR A 327 -11.74 -12.26 6.32
N LEU A 328 -13.04 -12.41 6.59
CA LEU A 328 -14.00 -11.32 6.43
C LEU A 328 -13.66 -10.12 7.34
N ALA A 329 -13.19 -10.36 8.56
CA ALA A 329 -12.72 -9.31 9.47
C ALA A 329 -11.55 -8.53 8.87
N ALA A 330 -10.54 -9.26 8.38
CA ALA A 330 -9.27 -8.70 7.96
C ALA A 330 -9.36 -7.84 6.71
N PHE A 331 -10.44 -7.97 5.92
CA PHE A 331 -10.71 -7.18 4.71
C PHE A 331 -11.92 -6.22 4.84
N SER A 332 -12.46 -6.01 6.05
CA SER A 332 -13.66 -5.18 6.31
C SER A 332 -14.93 -5.65 5.60
N LEU A 333 -15.16 -6.95 5.52
CA LEU A 333 -16.29 -7.57 4.82
C LEU A 333 -17.34 -8.21 5.73
N GLN A 334 -17.22 -8.07 7.06
CA GLN A 334 -18.17 -8.63 8.02
C GLN A 334 -19.56 -7.97 7.94
N ALA A 335 -19.58 -6.65 7.75
CA ALA A 335 -20.79 -5.82 7.74
C ALA A 335 -21.46 -5.71 6.36
N VAL A 336 -21.03 -6.51 5.37
CA VAL A 336 -21.64 -6.53 4.03
C VAL A 336 -23.10 -6.98 4.15
N GLU A 337 -24.00 -6.15 3.63
CA GLU A 337 -25.44 -6.40 3.63
C GLU A 337 -25.86 -7.11 2.34
N THR A 338 -26.67 -8.16 2.44
CA THR A 338 -27.23 -8.85 1.27
C THR A 338 -28.71 -8.49 1.12
N ARG A 339 -29.07 -7.92 -0.02
CA ARG A 339 -30.46 -7.57 -0.37
C ARG A 339 -30.92 -8.37 -1.60
N PRO A 340 -32.11 -8.98 -1.59
CA PRO A 340 -32.64 -9.59 -2.80
C PRO A 340 -33.01 -8.50 -3.81
N PHE A 341 -32.53 -8.64 -5.05
CA PHE A 341 -32.93 -7.78 -6.17
C PHE A 341 -34.00 -8.50 -6.99
N ARG A 342 -35.24 -8.06 -6.87
CA ARG A 342 -36.38 -8.64 -7.59
C ARG A 342 -36.47 -8.01 -8.97
N ILE A 343 -36.56 -8.86 -10.01
CA ILE A 343 -36.73 -8.40 -11.38
C ILE A 343 -38.22 -8.27 -11.68
N ASP A 344 -38.64 -7.07 -12.07
CA ASP A 344 -40.00 -6.80 -12.50
C ASP A 344 -40.22 -7.26 -13.96
N PRO A 345 -41.38 -7.82 -14.30
CA PRO A 345 -41.67 -8.22 -15.67
C PRO A 345 -41.78 -7.01 -16.62
N LEU A 346 -41.19 -7.14 -17.80
CA LEU A 346 -41.41 -6.23 -18.93
C LEU A 346 -42.90 -6.25 -19.35
N PRO A 347 -43.55 -5.10 -19.65
CA PRO A 347 -43.01 -3.77 -19.95
C PRO A 347 -43.11 -2.71 -18.82
N GLN A 348 -43.66 -3.02 -17.64
CA GLN A 348 -43.93 -2.03 -16.57
C GLN A 348 -42.66 -1.32 -16.06
N ALA A 349 -41.53 -2.02 -16.16
CA ALA A 349 -40.16 -1.56 -15.95
C ALA A 349 -39.76 -0.26 -16.68
N LEU A 350 -40.22 -0.05 -17.92
CA LEU A 350 -39.68 0.96 -18.85
C LEU A 350 -40.35 2.35 -18.75
N ALA A 351 -41.35 2.52 -17.88
CA ALA A 351 -42.15 3.75 -17.80
C ALA A 351 -41.86 4.60 -16.55
N ARG A 352 -40.83 4.27 -15.77
CA ARG A 352 -40.59 4.90 -14.45
C ARG A 352 -39.78 6.21 -14.55
N PRO A 353 -40.17 7.28 -13.84
CA PRO A 353 -39.42 8.53 -13.76
C PRO A 353 -37.99 8.39 -13.24
N GLN A 354 -37.75 7.46 -12.31
CA GLN A 354 -36.43 7.19 -11.72
C GLN A 354 -35.42 6.73 -12.76
N LEU A 355 -35.89 5.93 -13.73
CA LEU A 355 -35.06 5.54 -14.86
C LEU A 355 -34.59 6.79 -15.60
N GLN A 356 -35.49 7.70 -15.96
CA GLN A 356 -35.14 8.94 -16.67
C GLN A 356 -34.09 9.79 -15.94
N GLN A 357 -34.14 9.87 -14.60
CA GLN A 357 -33.14 10.58 -13.83
C GLN A 357 -31.75 9.93 -13.91
N ALA A 358 -31.69 8.60 -13.80
CA ALA A 358 -30.42 7.89 -13.92
C ALA A 358 -29.83 7.89 -15.34
N LEU A 359 -30.68 7.96 -16.37
CA LEU A 359 -30.20 8.08 -17.76
C LEU A 359 -29.41 9.37 -17.98
N ARG A 360 -29.79 10.47 -17.30
CA ARG A 360 -29.07 11.75 -17.38
C ARG A 360 -27.67 11.69 -16.78
N ASN A 361 -27.40 10.73 -15.91
CA ASN A 361 -26.09 10.50 -15.30
C ASN A 361 -25.36 9.28 -15.88
N MET A 362 -25.92 8.66 -16.92
CA MET A 362 -25.34 7.46 -17.49
C MET A 362 -24.04 7.79 -18.23
N PRO A 363 -22.88 7.21 -17.84
CA PRO A 363 -21.66 7.42 -18.57
C PRO A 363 -21.76 6.75 -19.95
N VAL A 364 -21.74 7.56 -21.00
CA VAL A 364 -21.68 7.11 -22.40
C VAL A 364 -20.27 7.20 -22.97
N TRP A 365 -19.29 7.59 -22.15
CA TRP A 365 -17.89 7.69 -22.50
C TRP A 365 -17.06 6.75 -21.61
N ASP A 366 -16.17 5.98 -22.23
CA ASP A 366 -15.11 5.23 -21.56
C ASP A 366 -13.97 6.20 -21.25
N ARG A 367 -13.33 6.06 -20.08
CA ARG A 367 -12.22 6.95 -19.68
C ARG A 367 -11.07 6.89 -20.68
N GLU A 368 -10.74 5.68 -21.15
CA GLU A 368 -9.62 5.44 -22.05
C GLU A 368 -9.87 6.07 -23.42
N VAL A 369 -11.10 5.99 -23.93
CA VAL A 369 -11.48 6.61 -25.21
C VAL A 369 -11.59 8.12 -25.08
N LEU A 370 -12.14 8.59 -23.95
CA LEU A 370 -12.31 10.01 -23.69
C LEU A 370 -10.97 10.73 -23.50
N LEU A 371 -9.94 10.02 -23.01
CA LEU A 371 -8.58 10.53 -22.92
C LEU A 371 -8.05 10.95 -24.29
N GLU A 372 -8.23 10.13 -25.33
CA GLU A 372 -7.82 10.46 -26.70
C GLU A 372 -8.53 11.73 -27.21
N VAL A 373 -9.83 11.85 -26.94
CA VAL A 373 -10.62 13.04 -27.29
C VAL A 373 -10.11 14.28 -26.56
N TYR A 374 -9.79 14.18 -25.28
CA TYR A 374 -9.24 15.27 -24.48
C TYR A 374 -7.85 15.68 -24.98
N GLN A 375 -6.99 14.73 -25.30
CA GLN A 375 -5.65 15.00 -25.81
C GLN A 375 -5.71 15.77 -27.14
N GLU A 376 -6.51 15.31 -28.08
CA GLU A 376 -6.62 15.95 -29.41
C GLU A 376 -7.32 17.32 -29.37
N LEU A 377 -8.37 17.48 -28.54
CA LEU A 377 -9.18 18.70 -28.55
C LEU A 377 -8.77 19.73 -27.50
N GLN A 378 -8.15 19.31 -26.39
CA GLN A 378 -7.98 20.16 -25.20
C GLN A 378 -6.55 20.29 -24.69
N GLU A 379 -5.54 19.56 -25.21
CA GLU A 379 -4.13 19.89 -24.91
C GLU A 379 -3.76 21.29 -25.40
N ILE A 380 -4.27 21.68 -26.58
CA ILE A 380 -4.11 23.00 -27.25
C ILE A 380 -2.66 23.35 -27.61
N ARG A 381 -1.66 22.90 -26.83
CA ARG A 381 -0.23 23.11 -27.02
C ARG A 381 0.53 21.83 -26.71
N THR A 382 1.61 21.61 -27.47
CA THR A 382 2.40 20.38 -27.43
C THR A 382 3.10 20.13 -26.08
N TYR A 383 3.33 21.17 -25.28
CA TYR A 383 3.97 21.05 -23.97
C TYR A 383 2.97 20.79 -22.83
N TYR A 384 1.66 20.85 -23.10
CA TYR A 384 0.67 20.31 -22.18
C TYR A 384 0.36 18.87 -22.51
N GLU A 385 0.07 18.09 -21.49
CA GLU A 385 -0.31 16.70 -21.59
C GLU A 385 -1.44 16.41 -20.61
N ILE A 386 -2.43 15.67 -21.10
CA ILE A 386 -3.50 15.14 -20.27
C ILE A 386 -3.18 13.66 -20.03
N MET A 387 -2.95 13.30 -18.76
CA MET A 387 -2.46 11.97 -18.38
C MET A 387 -3.57 10.94 -18.17
N GLY A 388 -4.75 11.39 -17.77
CA GLY A 388 -5.86 10.51 -17.42
C GLY A 388 -7.16 11.29 -17.26
N VAL A 389 -8.26 10.56 -17.29
CA VAL A 389 -9.60 11.12 -17.10
C VAL A 389 -10.24 10.48 -15.87
N ASP A 390 -10.60 11.32 -14.93
CA ASP A 390 -11.28 10.95 -13.70
C ASP A 390 -12.79 10.96 -13.86
N THR A 391 -13.45 10.23 -12.96
CA THR A 391 -14.90 10.29 -12.77
C THR A 391 -15.19 10.88 -11.42
N ASP A 392 -16.07 11.88 -11.39
CA ASP A 392 -16.54 12.54 -10.18
C ASP A 392 -17.99 13.04 -10.41
N ARG A 393 -18.53 13.78 -9.46
CA ARG A 393 -19.89 14.30 -9.46
C ARG A 393 -19.95 15.69 -8.84
N TYR A 394 -20.73 16.55 -9.46
CA TYR A 394 -20.88 17.96 -9.10
C TYR A 394 -22.36 18.34 -9.13
N GLU A 395 -22.72 19.34 -8.33
CA GLU A 395 -24.00 20.03 -8.46
C GLU A 395 -23.85 21.13 -9.53
N ILE A 396 -24.47 20.93 -10.68
CA ILE A 396 -24.38 21.84 -11.83
C ILE A 396 -25.80 22.20 -12.23
N ASP A 397 -26.09 23.50 -12.32
CA ASP A 397 -27.42 24.02 -12.60
C ASP A 397 -28.51 23.48 -11.65
N GLY A 398 -28.14 23.15 -10.41
CA GLY A 398 -29.02 22.58 -9.37
C GLY A 398 -29.27 21.08 -9.48
N GLU A 399 -28.60 20.39 -10.40
CA GLU A 399 -28.72 18.95 -10.62
C GLU A 399 -27.42 18.23 -10.21
N TYR A 400 -27.57 17.11 -9.49
CA TYR A 400 -26.44 16.27 -9.10
C TYR A 400 -26.04 15.36 -10.25
N GLN A 401 -24.95 15.71 -10.94
CA GLN A 401 -24.54 15.03 -12.16
C GLN A 401 -23.13 14.46 -12.12
N GLN A 402 -22.98 13.31 -12.78
CA GLN A 402 -21.67 12.69 -12.99
C GLN A 402 -20.93 13.41 -14.12
N VAL A 403 -19.64 13.65 -13.91
CA VAL A 403 -18.77 14.34 -14.87
C VAL A 403 -17.48 13.56 -15.09
N PHE A 404 -16.84 13.85 -16.22
CA PHE A 404 -15.47 13.44 -16.50
C PHE A 404 -14.56 14.66 -16.44
N LEU A 405 -13.45 14.54 -15.72
CA LEU A 405 -12.51 15.65 -15.56
C LEU A 405 -11.06 15.20 -15.69
N ALA A 406 -10.20 16.14 -16.11
CA ALA A 406 -8.77 15.89 -16.26
C ALA A 406 -7.97 17.19 -16.06
N ALA A 407 -6.74 17.04 -15.57
CA ALA A 407 -5.80 18.15 -15.42
C ALA A 407 -4.90 18.28 -16.66
N ARG A 408 -4.53 19.51 -17.03
CA ARG A 408 -3.52 19.76 -18.07
C ARG A 408 -2.16 19.97 -17.41
N GLU A 409 -1.31 18.95 -17.46
CA GLU A 409 0.02 19.00 -16.86
C GLU A 409 1.08 19.43 -17.87
N LEU A 410 2.21 19.95 -17.38
CA LEU A 410 3.33 20.34 -18.23
C LEU A 410 4.24 19.13 -18.48
N ASN A 411 4.45 18.79 -19.75
CA ASN A 411 5.52 17.87 -20.16
C ASN A 411 6.64 18.64 -20.86
N PHE A 412 7.74 18.85 -20.12
CA PHE A 412 8.92 19.56 -20.63
C PHE A 412 9.62 18.81 -21.77
N GLU A 413 9.55 17.48 -21.80
CA GLU A 413 10.23 16.68 -22.84
C GLU A 413 9.56 16.79 -24.21
N ARG A 414 8.29 17.19 -24.27
CA ARG A 414 7.58 17.49 -25.53
C ARG A 414 7.98 18.84 -26.15
N LEU A 415 8.80 19.64 -25.47
CA LEU A 415 9.35 20.87 -26.06
C LEU A 415 10.41 20.55 -27.14
N PRO A 416 10.50 21.38 -28.20
CA PRO A 416 11.58 21.26 -29.19
C PRO A 416 12.96 21.24 -28.51
N ALA A 417 13.90 20.47 -29.06
CA ALA A 417 15.24 20.29 -28.47
C ALA A 417 15.96 21.62 -28.18
N ASP A 418 15.83 22.60 -29.08
CA ASP A 418 16.44 23.94 -28.92
C ASP A 418 15.79 24.76 -27.77
N SER A 419 14.56 24.43 -27.40
CA SER A 419 13.82 25.05 -26.30
C SER A 419 14.04 24.36 -24.95
N ARG A 420 14.61 23.15 -24.93
CA ARG A 420 14.95 22.41 -23.69
C ARG A 420 16.26 22.90 -23.06
N ASN A 421 16.34 24.20 -22.83
CA ASN A 421 17.51 24.86 -22.23
C ASN A 421 17.32 25.13 -20.73
N TRP A 422 18.41 25.53 -20.07
CA TRP A 422 18.45 25.75 -18.62
C TRP A 422 17.47 26.83 -18.13
N ILE A 423 17.33 27.94 -18.86
CA ILE A 423 16.42 29.02 -18.48
C ILE A 423 14.97 28.52 -18.55
N ASN A 424 14.64 27.80 -19.63
CA ASN A 424 13.30 27.30 -19.85
C ASN A 424 12.89 26.26 -18.81
N ARG A 425 13.82 25.38 -18.45
CA ARG A 425 13.65 24.37 -17.39
C ARG A 425 13.40 25.00 -16.02
N TRP A 426 14.21 25.97 -15.61
CA TRP A 426 14.17 26.48 -14.23
C TRP A 426 13.18 27.63 -14.01
N PHE A 427 12.89 28.46 -15.03
CA PHE A 427 12.20 29.74 -14.82
C PHE A 427 10.99 29.99 -15.72
N LYS A 428 10.91 29.41 -16.92
CA LYS A 428 9.83 29.74 -17.88
C LYS A 428 8.69 28.74 -17.88
N TYR A 429 8.99 27.47 -18.15
CA TYR A 429 8.00 26.41 -18.21
C TYR A 429 7.92 25.76 -16.84
N THR A 430 7.17 26.40 -15.94
CA THR A 430 7.13 25.99 -14.54
C THR A 430 5.92 25.11 -14.23
N HIS A 431 4.74 25.36 -14.78
CA HIS A 431 3.48 24.71 -14.36
C HIS A 431 2.61 24.24 -15.54
N GLY A 432 1.75 23.26 -15.26
CA GLY A 432 0.56 22.93 -16.06
C GLY A 432 -0.54 23.97 -15.86
N TYR A 433 -1.65 23.92 -16.61
CA TYR A 433 -2.65 24.98 -16.54
C TYR A 433 -4.10 24.50 -16.70
N GLY A 434 -4.85 24.56 -15.61
CA GLY A 434 -6.29 24.36 -15.57
C GLY A 434 -6.75 22.91 -15.73
N ALA A 435 -8.07 22.74 -15.71
CA ALA A 435 -8.72 21.45 -15.90
C ALA A 435 -9.67 21.49 -17.11
N VAL A 436 -10.02 20.31 -17.58
CA VAL A 436 -11.04 20.03 -18.59
C VAL A 436 -12.15 19.25 -17.91
N MET A 437 -13.40 19.62 -18.13
CA MET A 437 -14.56 18.92 -17.58
C MET A 437 -15.63 18.77 -18.65
N SER A 438 -16.26 17.59 -18.70
CA SER A 438 -17.34 17.31 -19.64
C SER A 438 -18.42 16.44 -18.99
N ALA A 439 -19.65 16.56 -19.48
CA ALA A 439 -20.77 15.77 -18.97
C ALA A 439 -20.58 14.28 -19.25
N ALA A 440 -21.02 13.42 -18.32
CA ALA A 440 -20.92 11.97 -18.50
C ALA A 440 -21.93 11.41 -19.50
N ALA A 441 -23.13 11.99 -19.55
CA ALA A 441 -24.19 11.63 -20.50
C ALA A 441 -24.19 12.57 -21.71
N GLN A 442 -24.41 12.01 -22.90
CA GLN A 442 -24.47 12.76 -24.15
C GLN A 442 -25.25 11.97 -25.21
N ALA A 443 -25.92 12.67 -26.12
CA ALA A 443 -26.43 12.05 -27.34
C ALA A 443 -25.29 11.83 -28.36
N GLY A 444 -25.36 10.72 -29.09
CA GLY A 444 -24.51 10.46 -30.24
C GLY A 444 -24.76 11.46 -31.37
N ASP A 445 -23.72 11.72 -32.16
CA ASP A 445 -23.66 12.76 -33.20
C ASP A 445 -23.80 14.21 -32.69
N ALA A 446 -23.98 14.43 -31.38
CA ALA A 446 -23.92 15.76 -30.79
C ALA A 446 -22.46 16.20 -30.59
N PRO A 447 -22.15 17.52 -30.67
CA PRO A 447 -20.85 18.03 -30.26
C PRO A 447 -20.59 17.68 -28.79
N LYS A 448 -19.31 17.54 -28.41
CA LYS A 448 -18.93 17.24 -27.03
C LYS A 448 -19.49 18.30 -26.09
N ASP A 449 -20.20 17.84 -25.07
CA ASP A 449 -20.77 18.70 -24.04
C ASP A 449 -19.71 19.05 -22.99
N TRP A 450 -19.18 20.27 -23.08
CA TRP A 450 -18.09 20.76 -22.24
C TRP A 450 -18.64 21.62 -21.09
N LEU A 451 -18.27 21.24 -19.87
CA LEU A 451 -18.60 21.99 -18.66
C LEU A 451 -17.48 22.99 -18.30
N LEU A 452 -16.22 22.61 -18.58
CA LEU A 452 -15.03 23.42 -18.46
C LEU A 452 -14.07 23.07 -19.60
N HIS A 453 -13.66 24.05 -20.40
CA HIS A 453 -12.78 23.80 -21.55
C HIS A 453 -11.95 25.04 -21.92
N ASP A 454 -11.10 24.90 -22.93
CA ASP A 454 -10.19 25.92 -23.47
C ASP A 454 -9.06 26.36 -22.51
N LEU A 455 -8.23 27.27 -23.02
CA LEU A 455 -7.08 27.85 -22.33
C LEU A 455 -7.11 29.38 -22.52
N PRO A 456 -7.37 30.17 -21.47
CA PRO A 456 -7.63 29.76 -20.09
C PRO A 456 -8.98 29.02 -19.96
N PRO A 457 -9.18 28.21 -18.90
CA PRO A 457 -10.42 27.48 -18.68
C PRO A 457 -11.64 28.41 -18.63
N ARG A 458 -12.69 28.06 -19.39
CA ARG A 458 -13.98 28.77 -19.42
C ARG A 458 -15.11 27.80 -19.16
N SER A 459 -16.15 28.30 -18.49
CA SER A 459 -17.38 27.56 -18.22
C SER A 459 -18.61 28.41 -18.51
N ALA A 460 -19.61 27.83 -19.15
CA ALA A 460 -20.94 28.42 -19.27
C ALA A 460 -21.84 28.15 -18.05
N HIS A 461 -21.39 27.27 -17.14
CA HIS A 461 -22.16 26.73 -16.01
C HIS A 461 -21.70 27.27 -14.65
N GLY A 462 -20.97 28.39 -14.64
CA GLY A 462 -20.52 29.04 -13.40
C GLY A 462 -19.35 28.34 -12.70
N LEU A 463 -18.65 27.42 -13.35
CA LEU A 463 -17.42 26.82 -12.84
C LEU A 463 -16.23 27.76 -13.14
N GLU A 464 -15.71 28.41 -12.10
CA GLU A 464 -14.52 29.27 -12.18
C GLU A 464 -13.40 28.71 -11.30
N ILE A 465 -12.15 28.94 -11.70
CA ILE A 465 -10.96 28.55 -10.93
C ILE A 465 -10.09 29.80 -10.77
N ALA A 466 -9.99 30.32 -9.55
CA ALA A 466 -9.23 31.54 -9.30
C ALA A 466 -7.73 31.41 -9.59
N GLU A 467 -7.12 30.27 -9.22
CA GLU A 467 -5.71 29.96 -9.46
C GLU A 467 -5.60 28.61 -10.19
N PRO A 468 -5.62 28.60 -11.54
CA PRO A 468 -5.64 27.37 -12.35
C PRO A 468 -4.27 26.71 -12.53
N GLY A 469 -3.17 27.31 -12.04
CA GLY A 469 -1.82 26.76 -12.19
C GLY A 469 -1.63 25.41 -11.52
N ILE A 470 -0.97 24.47 -12.19
CA ILE A 470 -0.65 23.13 -11.68
C ILE A 470 0.86 23.00 -11.54
N TYR A 471 1.36 23.30 -10.35
CA TYR A 471 2.77 23.14 -10.00
C TYR A 471 3.09 21.73 -9.49
N PHE A 472 2.11 20.98 -8.98
CA PHE A 472 2.26 19.62 -8.51
C PHE A 472 1.26 18.73 -9.22
N GLY A 473 1.73 17.63 -9.81
CA GLY A 473 0.96 16.82 -10.76
C GLY A 473 1.29 15.34 -10.68
N LEU A 474 0.60 14.53 -11.47
CA LEU A 474 0.85 13.10 -11.60
C LEU A 474 2.21 12.80 -12.23
N GLN A 475 2.67 13.65 -13.17
CA GLN A 475 3.99 13.50 -13.77
C GLN A 475 5.11 13.87 -12.79
N ASP A 476 6.30 13.30 -13.00
CA ASP A 476 7.52 13.79 -12.34
C ASP A 476 7.97 15.11 -12.98
N LEU A 477 7.30 16.19 -12.57
CA LEU A 477 7.56 17.54 -13.03
C LEU A 477 8.96 17.99 -12.59
N GLN A 478 9.67 18.69 -13.47
CA GLN A 478 11.02 19.17 -13.20
C GLN A 478 11.03 20.19 -12.05
N ASP A 479 12.07 20.19 -11.23
CA ASP A 479 12.24 21.21 -10.19
C ASP A 479 12.42 22.61 -10.80
N VAL A 480 11.78 23.62 -10.21
CA VAL A 480 11.65 24.99 -10.77
C VAL A 480 11.82 26.07 -9.71
N ILE A 481 12.08 27.31 -10.16
CA ILE A 481 12.15 28.50 -9.31
C ILE A 481 11.01 29.46 -9.67
N ALA A 482 10.14 29.70 -8.69
CA ALA A 482 8.92 30.48 -8.84
C ALA A 482 8.60 31.26 -7.54
N PRO A 483 8.18 32.53 -7.61
CA PRO A 483 8.21 33.42 -8.78
C PRO A 483 9.66 33.81 -9.15
N ASN A 484 9.88 34.38 -10.33
CA ASN A 484 11.21 34.79 -10.78
C ASN A 484 11.18 36.08 -11.62
N ALA A 485 12.35 36.66 -11.90
CA ALA A 485 12.44 37.94 -12.62
C ALA A 485 12.16 37.84 -14.12
N LEU A 486 12.13 36.63 -14.69
CA LEU A 486 11.88 36.42 -16.10
C LEU A 486 10.39 36.26 -16.40
N GLY A 487 9.57 35.91 -15.40
CA GLY A 487 8.14 35.61 -15.53
C GLY A 487 7.88 34.22 -16.11
N GLU A 488 6.85 33.55 -15.60
CA GLU A 488 6.50 32.17 -15.91
C GLU A 488 5.43 32.09 -16.98
N ILE A 489 5.53 31.14 -17.91
CA ILE A 489 4.60 31.00 -19.03
C ILE A 489 3.32 30.34 -18.52
N ALA A 490 2.22 31.11 -18.54
CA ALA A 490 0.89 30.62 -18.15
C ALA A 490 0.15 30.04 -19.34
N PHE A 491 -0.13 30.85 -20.37
CA PHE A 491 -0.75 30.39 -21.60
C PHE A 491 -0.55 31.38 -22.76
N PRO A 492 -0.67 30.92 -24.01
CA PRO A 492 -0.65 31.80 -25.18
C PRO A 492 -2.00 32.51 -25.36
N SER A 493 -1.94 33.79 -25.71
CA SER A 493 -3.07 34.65 -26.08
C SER A 493 -2.87 35.25 -27.47
N ASP A 494 -3.91 35.86 -28.03
CA ASP A 494 -3.85 36.55 -29.33
C ASP A 494 -2.83 37.71 -29.36
N GLN A 495 -2.49 38.26 -28.19
CA GLN A 495 -1.54 39.36 -28.03
C GLN A 495 -0.12 38.89 -27.64
N GLY A 496 0.14 37.58 -27.61
CA GLY A 496 1.42 37.00 -27.22
C GLY A 496 1.29 36.02 -26.05
N VAL A 497 2.38 35.78 -25.33
CA VAL A 497 2.38 34.85 -24.18
C VAL A 497 2.00 35.60 -22.91
N VAL A 498 0.98 35.11 -22.22
CA VAL A 498 0.61 35.59 -20.88
C VAL A 498 1.57 34.99 -19.87
N LEU A 499 2.13 35.86 -19.03
CA LEU A 499 3.01 35.46 -17.94
C LEU A 499 2.28 35.66 -16.62
N GLU A 500 2.29 34.64 -15.77
CA GLU A 500 1.73 34.69 -14.42
C GLU A 500 2.79 34.24 -13.43
N ASP A 501 3.05 35.07 -12.42
CA ASP A 501 4.00 34.73 -11.36
C ASP A 501 3.30 33.86 -10.30
N TYR A 502 4.01 32.86 -9.78
CA TYR A 502 3.57 32.09 -8.63
C TYR A 502 3.31 32.99 -7.42
N ARG A 503 2.10 32.89 -6.85
CA ARG A 503 1.65 33.66 -5.67
C ARG A 503 1.47 32.79 -4.43
N GLY A 504 1.89 31.53 -4.52
CA GLY A 504 1.76 30.59 -3.43
C GLY A 504 2.83 30.82 -2.35
N ASN A 505 2.58 30.24 -1.19
CA ASN A 505 3.45 30.41 -0.01
C ASN A 505 4.28 29.15 0.28
N SER A 506 4.27 28.19 -0.63
CA SER A 506 4.92 26.89 -0.45
C SER A 506 6.19 26.78 -1.29
N GLY A 507 7.11 25.93 -0.84
CA GLY A 507 8.45 25.77 -1.41
C GLY A 507 9.57 26.25 -0.50
N ILE A 508 10.81 26.01 -0.92
CA ILE A 508 11.98 26.36 -0.12
C ILE A 508 12.46 27.76 -0.52
N PRO A 509 12.51 28.74 0.40
CA PRO A 509 13.01 30.07 0.06
C PRO A 509 14.46 30.04 -0.44
N ILE A 510 14.75 30.72 -1.55
CA ILE A 510 16.11 30.74 -2.16
C ILE A 510 16.69 32.15 -2.29
N HIS A 511 16.27 33.05 -1.40
CA HIS A 511 16.70 34.45 -1.38
C HIS A 511 18.16 34.62 -0.96
N ASP A 512 18.62 33.85 0.02
CA ASP A 512 19.98 33.98 0.55
C ASP A 512 21.03 33.24 -0.27
N ARG A 513 22.25 33.76 -0.23
CA ARG A 513 23.42 33.13 -0.86
C ARG A 513 23.72 31.74 -0.30
N LEU A 514 23.36 31.47 0.96
CA LEU A 514 23.54 30.15 1.58
C LEU A 514 22.64 29.11 0.92
N HIS A 515 21.33 29.37 0.83
CA HIS A 515 20.38 28.48 0.14
C HIS A 515 20.83 28.23 -1.30
N ARG A 516 21.18 29.29 -2.02
CA ARG A 516 21.69 29.20 -3.40
C ARG A 516 22.95 28.34 -3.51
N ALA A 517 23.88 28.44 -2.55
CA ALA A 517 25.10 27.63 -2.55
C ALA A 517 24.80 26.14 -2.29
N VAL A 518 23.90 25.84 -1.35
CA VAL A 518 23.48 24.46 -1.06
C VAL A 518 22.77 23.84 -2.26
N PHE A 519 21.83 24.55 -2.88
CA PHE A 519 21.15 24.06 -4.09
C PHE A 519 22.10 23.92 -5.28
N ALA A 520 23.05 24.85 -5.45
CA ALA A 520 24.09 24.70 -6.48
C ALA A 520 24.96 23.46 -6.27
N LEU A 521 25.21 23.06 -5.01
CA LEU A 521 25.92 21.81 -4.68
C LEU A 521 25.03 20.57 -4.88
N HIS A 522 23.78 20.61 -4.42
CA HIS A 522 22.80 19.52 -4.54
C HIS A 522 22.57 19.12 -6.01
N TYR A 523 22.19 20.08 -6.86
CA TYR A 523 22.00 19.86 -8.29
C TYR A 523 23.31 19.80 -9.09
N ARG A 524 24.45 20.07 -8.43
CA ARG A 524 25.77 20.22 -9.07
C ARG A 524 25.75 21.24 -10.21
N ASP A 525 24.98 22.31 -10.04
CA ASP A 525 24.79 23.37 -11.03
C ASP A 525 25.13 24.75 -10.44
N TYR A 526 26.32 25.25 -10.77
CA TYR A 526 26.81 26.56 -10.31
C TYR A 526 25.95 27.74 -10.78
N ARG A 527 25.14 27.57 -11.84
CA ARG A 527 24.30 28.65 -12.39
C ARG A 527 23.20 29.06 -11.42
N LEU A 528 22.74 28.15 -10.55
CA LEU A 528 21.77 28.47 -9.49
C LEU A 528 22.33 29.49 -8.50
N PHE A 529 23.64 29.48 -8.25
CA PHE A 529 24.28 30.47 -7.38
C PHE A 529 24.48 31.82 -8.07
N LEU A 530 24.83 31.82 -9.36
CA LEU A 530 25.17 33.03 -10.12
C LEU A 530 23.97 33.73 -10.78
N SER A 531 22.80 33.09 -10.85
CA SER A 531 21.65 33.61 -11.58
C SER A 531 21.06 34.86 -10.93
N ASN A 532 20.91 35.91 -11.74
CA ASN A 532 20.20 37.13 -11.37
C ASN A 532 18.68 37.04 -11.57
N ALA A 533 18.18 35.94 -12.16
CA ALA A 533 16.75 35.72 -12.33
C ALA A 533 16.03 35.40 -11.01
N ILE A 534 16.78 34.99 -9.99
CA ILE A 534 16.26 34.62 -8.66
C ILE A 534 16.04 35.89 -7.84
N ARG A 535 14.78 36.15 -7.50
CA ARG A 535 14.33 37.29 -6.69
C ARG A 535 14.41 36.99 -5.18
N PRO A 536 14.30 38.01 -4.31
CA PRO A 536 14.23 37.80 -2.86
C PRO A 536 12.97 37.08 -2.37
N ASP A 537 11.91 37.03 -3.19
CA ASP A 537 10.64 36.34 -2.92
C ASP A 537 10.52 35.01 -3.68
N SER A 538 11.60 34.53 -4.33
CA SER A 538 11.61 33.27 -5.06
C SER A 538 11.68 32.06 -4.12
N PHE A 539 10.88 31.04 -4.45
CA PHE A 539 10.97 29.70 -3.90
C PHE A 539 11.55 28.75 -4.94
N ILE A 540 12.22 27.69 -4.48
CA ILE A 540 12.48 26.51 -5.30
C ILE A 540 11.45 25.44 -4.94
N LEU A 541 10.74 24.96 -5.96
CA LEU A 541 9.75 23.90 -5.87
C LEU A 541 10.42 22.61 -6.32
N ILE A 542 10.51 21.65 -5.40
CA ILE A 542 11.19 20.36 -5.63
C ILE A 542 10.25 19.19 -5.37
N ARG A 543 10.52 18.03 -5.98
CA ARG A 543 9.72 16.80 -5.82
C ARG A 543 8.25 17.07 -6.12
N ARG A 544 8.02 17.37 -7.38
CA ARG A 544 6.72 17.89 -7.83
C ARG A 544 5.77 16.81 -8.33
N GLY A 545 6.27 15.57 -8.49
CA GLY A 545 5.45 14.39 -8.74
C GLY A 545 4.68 13.96 -7.50
N LEU A 546 3.37 13.74 -7.66
CA LEU A 546 2.43 13.42 -6.58
C LEU A 546 2.81 12.11 -5.87
N LEU A 547 2.88 11.02 -6.63
CA LEU A 547 3.05 9.66 -6.08
C LEU A 547 4.45 9.46 -5.49
N SER A 548 5.49 9.93 -6.18
CA SER A 548 6.88 9.84 -5.70
C SER A 548 7.07 10.61 -4.39
N THR A 549 6.44 11.77 -4.26
CA THR A 549 6.45 12.60 -3.06
C THR A 549 5.76 11.93 -1.89
N ILE A 550 4.54 11.41 -2.09
CA ILE A 550 3.81 10.69 -1.04
C ILE A 550 4.61 9.47 -0.58
N GLN A 551 5.13 8.66 -1.52
CA GLN A 551 5.91 7.47 -1.19
C GLN A 551 7.19 7.83 -0.42
N HIS A 552 7.81 8.96 -0.75
CA HIS A 552 8.97 9.45 -0.03
C HIS A 552 8.62 9.87 1.40
N VAL A 553 7.51 10.58 1.61
CA VAL A 553 7.07 11.07 2.93
C VAL A 553 6.53 9.92 3.80
N THR A 554 5.62 9.09 3.28
CA THR A 554 4.95 8.00 4.02
C THR A 554 5.12 6.65 3.31
N PRO A 555 6.32 6.05 3.30
CA PRO A 555 6.59 4.78 2.59
C PRO A 555 5.90 3.56 3.20
N PHE A 556 5.34 3.70 4.41
CA PHE A 556 4.63 2.64 5.13
C PHE A 556 3.15 2.56 4.77
N LEU A 557 2.64 3.51 3.96
CA LEU A 557 1.30 3.45 3.37
C LEU A 557 1.42 2.88 1.96
N LEU A 558 0.45 2.03 1.60
CA LEU A 558 0.31 1.50 0.25
C LEU A 558 -0.64 2.40 -0.53
N LEU A 559 -0.26 2.85 -1.72
CA LEU A 559 -1.05 3.80 -2.51
C LEU A 559 -1.99 3.09 -3.47
N ASP A 560 -3.19 3.65 -3.66
CA ASP A 560 -4.09 3.31 -4.77
C ASP A 560 -3.50 3.77 -6.12
N GLN A 561 -3.84 3.07 -7.21
CA GLN A 561 -3.26 3.35 -8.53
C GLN A 561 -4.01 4.44 -9.30
N ASP A 562 -5.14 4.93 -8.80
CA ASP A 562 -6.00 5.93 -9.47
C ASP A 562 -6.09 7.20 -8.58
N PRO A 563 -5.04 8.04 -8.47
CA PRO A 563 -5.18 9.40 -7.94
C PRO A 563 -6.16 10.21 -8.79
N TYR A 564 -6.92 11.11 -8.18
CA TYR A 564 -7.91 11.91 -8.90
C TYR A 564 -7.87 13.38 -8.59
N ILE A 565 -8.19 14.19 -9.60
CA ILE A 565 -8.28 15.64 -9.47
C ILE A 565 -9.68 16.08 -9.04
N VAL A 566 -9.75 17.13 -8.23
CA VAL A 566 -10.97 17.81 -7.79
C VAL A 566 -10.86 19.30 -8.14
N VAL A 567 -11.91 19.85 -8.75
CA VAL A 567 -11.99 21.26 -9.13
C VAL A 567 -12.78 22.02 -8.07
N THR A 568 -12.16 23.05 -7.47
CA THR A 568 -12.84 23.96 -6.54
C THR A 568 -12.81 25.39 -7.08
N PRO A 569 -13.68 26.30 -6.58
CA PRO A 569 -13.69 27.70 -7.02
C PRO A 569 -12.35 28.42 -6.88
N GLN A 570 -11.52 27.98 -5.92
CA GLN A 570 -10.22 28.59 -5.64
C GLN A 570 -9.11 27.92 -6.44
N ARG A 571 -8.99 26.58 -6.33
CA ARG A 571 -7.82 25.81 -6.76
C ARG A 571 -8.17 24.38 -7.20
N LEU A 572 -7.19 23.70 -7.75
CA LEU A 572 -7.22 22.28 -8.09
C LEU A 572 -6.55 21.46 -6.98
N TYR A 573 -7.14 20.34 -6.60
CA TYR A 573 -6.60 19.45 -5.57
C TYR A 573 -6.55 18.01 -6.06
N TRP A 574 -5.45 17.33 -5.81
CA TRP A 574 -5.32 15.90 -5.99
C TRP A 574 -5.74 15.18 -4.71
N ILE A 575 -6.52 14.13 -4.85
CA ILE A 575 -6.81 13.19 -3.76
C ILE A 575 -6.21 11.83 -4.12
N GLN A 576 -5.38 11.33 -3.23
CA GLN A 576 -4.76 10.01 -3.30
C GLN A 576 -5.30 9.13 -2.16
N ASP A 577 -5.83 7.97 -2.53
CA ASP A 577 -6.26 6.97 -1.56
C ASP A 577 -5.06 6.15 -1.07
N ALA A 578 -4.98 5.92 0.24
CA ALA A 578 -3.86 5.20 0.85
C ALA A 578 -4.34 4.16 1.86
N TYR A 579 -3.65 3.03 1.87
CA TYR A 579 -3.98 1.83 2.60
C TYR A 579 -2.97 1.51 3.68
N THR A 580 -3.47 1.02 4.82
CA THR A 580 -2.68 0.25 5.77
C THR A 580 -2.86 -1.23 5.49
N TRP A 581 -1.80 -2.01 5.65
CA TRP A 581 -1.81 -3.44 5.34
C TRP A 581 -0.92 -4.22 6.30
N SER A 582 -1.14 -5.53 6.37
CA SER A 582 -0.29 -6.47 7.10
C SER A 582 -0.42 -7.89 6.53
N ASP A 583 0.61 -8.72 6.77
CA ASP A 583 0.64 -10.17 6.53
C ASP A 583 0.40 -10.99 7.82
N ARG A 584 0.13 -10.33 8.96
CA ARG A 584 0.07 -10.92 10.31
C ARG A 584 -1.32 -10.95 10.95
N TYR A 585 -2.40 -10.87 10.17
CA TYR A 585 -3.73 -11.12 10.74
C TYR A 585 -3.91 -12.61 11.07
N PRO A 586 -4.34 -12.99 12.29
CA PRO A 586 -4.41 -14.39 12.68
C PRO A 586 -5.53 -15.14 11.94
N ALA A 587 -5.22 -16.32 11.41
CA ALA A 587 -6.16 -17.24 10.75
C ALA A 587 -7.00 -16.59 9.63
N ALA A 588 -6.42 -15.63 8.92
CA ALA A 588 -6.99 -15.04 7.70
C ALA A 588 -6.18 -15.47 6.47
N GLN A 589 -6.87 -15.67 5.34
CA GLN A 589 -6.22 -16.06 4.09
C GLN A 589 -5.38 -14.94 3.50
N HIS A 590 -4.17 -15.28 3.08
CA HIS A 590 -3.29 -14.40 2.31
C HIS A 590 -3.72 -14.32 0.84
N TYR A 591 -3.65 -13.10 0.30
CA TYR A 591 -3.90 -12.77 -1.10
C TYR A 591 -2.68 -12.04 -1.66
N ASP A 592 -2.35 -12.35 -2.91
CA ASP A 592 -1.30 -11.64 -3.65
C ASP A 592 -1.90 -10.35 -4.21
N TYR A 593 -1.41 -9.22 -3.72
CA TYR A 593 -1.76 -7.90 -4.21
C TYR A 593 -0.64 -7.38 -5.09
N SER A 594 -0.99 -7.09 -6.34
CA SER A 594 -0.05 -6.52 -7.31
C SER A 594 -0.33 -5.03 -7.44
N TYR A 595 0.72 -4.23 -7.27
CA TYR A 595 0.66 -2.79 -7.44
C TYR A 595 1.91 -2.30 -8.14
N GLU A 596 1.81 -1.15 -8.78
CA GLU A 596 2.96 -0.51 -9.42
C GLU A 596 3.58 0.48 -8.43
N LEU A 597 4.87 0.32 -8.15
CA LEU A 597 5.62 1.43 -7.58
C LEU A 597 5.83 2.44 -8.69
N TYR A 598 5.40 3.68 -8.46
CA TYR A 598 5.56 4.74 -9.43
C TYR A 598 7.02 5.16 -9.52
N ASP A 599 7.72 4.62 -10.51
CA ASP A 599 8.97 5.15 -11.05
C ASP A 599 8.75 5.35 -12.56
N TRP A 600 8.74 6.61 -13.00
CA TRP A 600 8.55 7.00 -14.40
C TRP A 600 9.52 6.29 -15.37
N HIS A 601 10.66 5.81 -14.89
CA HIS A 601 11.64 5.08 -15.70
C HIS A 601 11.51 3.56 -15.64
N THR A 602 10.86 2.99 -14.61
CA THR A 602 10.72 1.53 -14.47
C THR A 602 9.33 1.10 -14.00
N HIS A 603 8.53 0.55 -14.91
CA HIS A 603 7.28 -0.16 -14.56
C HIS A 603 7.66 -1.52 -13.96
N SER A 604 7.94 -1.53 -12.66
CA SER A 604 8.27 -2.74 -11.92
C SER A 604 7.08 -3.15 -11.06
N PRO A 605 6.24 -4.11 -11.51
CA PRO A 605 5.13 -4.58 -10.69
C PRO A 605 5.68 -5.17 -9.40
N GLN A 606 5.18 -4.67 -8.28
CA GLN A 606 5.46 -5.22 -6.96
C GLN A 606 4.35 -6.19 -6.59
N HIS A 607 4.77 -7.34 -6.08
CA HIS A 607 3.88 -8.33 -5.53
C HIS A 607 4.07 -8.34 -4.02
N THR A 608 3.02 -8.01 -3.29
CA THR A 608 2.99 -8.14 -1.83
C THR A 608 1.90 -9.11 -1.45
N ARG A 609 2.27 -10.04 -0.57
CA ARG A 609 1.35 -11.00 -0.01
C ARG A 609 0.80 -10.44 1.30
N LEU A 610 -0.49 -10.13 1.33
CA LEU A 610 -1.15 -9.54 2.48
C LEU A 610 -2.34 -10.38 2.92
N ASN A 611 -2.72 -10.27 4.19
CA ASN A 611 -3.96 -10.87 4.70
C ASN A 611 -4.80 -9.88 5.51
N TYR A 612 -4.43 -8.60 5.47
CA TYR A 612 -5.12 -7.49 6.09
C TYR A 612 -4.93 -6.23 5.25
N ILE A 613 -6.01 -5.46 5.04
CA ILE A 613 -5.95 -4.15 4.38
C ILE A 613 -7.11 -3.24 4.82
N ARG A 614 -6.86 -1.92 4.92
CA ARG A 614 -7.90 -0.90 5.18
C ARG A 614 -7.74 0.32 4.27
N GLY A 615 -8.88 0.87 3.84
CA GLY A 615 -9.01 2.20 3.22
C GLY A 615 -8.77 3.32 4.22
N ALA A 616 -7.53 3.42 4.69
CA ALA A 616 -7.21 4.04 5.97
C ALA A 616 -7.09 5.57 5.91
N VAL A 617 -6.52 6.11 4.83
CA VAL A 617 -6.16 7.53 4.73
C VAL A 617 -6.52 8.10 3.35
N LYS A 618 -7.02 9.34 3.32
CA LYS A 618 -7.15 10.18 2.13
C LYS A 618 -6.06 11.25 2.18
N ILE A 619 -5.20 11.30 1.18
CA ILE A 619 -4.11 12.26 1.10
C ILE A 619 -4.53 13.33 0.11
N VAL A 620 -4.66 14.57 0.56
CA VAL A 620 -5.02 15.71 -0.29
C VAL A 620 -3.78 16.53 -0.54
N ILE A 621 -3.50 16.83 -1.81
CA ILE A 621 -2.40 17.67 -2.25
C ILE A 621 -2.94 18.83 -3.07
N ASP A 622 -2.63 20.06 -2.66
CA ASP A 622 -2.92 21.26 -3.45
C ASP A 622 -2.05 21.23 -4.72
N ALA A 623 -2.67 21.26 -5.90
CA ALA A 623 -1.93 21.21 -7.17
C ALA A 623 -1.11 22.49 -7.42
N TYR A 624 -1.44 23.61 -6.76
CA TYR A 624 -0.75 24.88 -6.87
C TYR A 624 0.39 25.00 -5.83
N ASP A 625 0.11 24.70 -4.55
CA ASP A 625 1.10 24.85 -3.47
C ASP A 625 1.86 23.56 -3.10
N GLY A 626 1.36 22.38 -3.47
CA GLY A 626 1.97 21.10 -3.05
C GLY A 626 1.82 20.80 -1.56
N THR A 627 1.02 21.59 -0.83
CA THR A 627 0.69 21.31 0.58
C THR A 627 -0.07 20.00 0.67
N MET A 628 0.37 19.12 1.57
CA MET A 628 -0.13 17.76 1.68
C MET A 628 -0.76 17.54 3.04
N ASN A 629 -1.99 17.04 3.08
CA ASN A 629 -2.72 16.74 4.31
C ASN A 629 -3.20 15.29 4.32
N TYR A 630 -2.98 14.59 5.42
CA TYR A 630 -3.36 13.17 5.60
C TYR A 630 -4.62 13.07 6.47
N TYR A 631 -5.75 12.75 5.86
CA TYR A 631 -7.04 12.62 6.54
C TYR A 631 -7.36 11.15 6.83
N VAL A 632 -7.67 10.82 8.08
CA VAL A 632 -8.00 9.44 8.49
C VAL A 632 -9.43 9.10 8.11
N ALA A 633 -9.61 8.19 7.14
CA ALA A 633 -10.92 7.72 6.69
C ALA A 633 -11.48 6.57 7.56
N ASP A 634 -10.61 5.68 8.06
CA ASP A 634 -10.99 4.63 9.01
C ASP A 634 -10.30 4.87 10.36
N PRO A 635 -10.98 5.54 11.32
CA PRO A 635 -10.42 5.80 12.64
C PRO A 635 -10.36 4.54 13.51
N THR A 636 -10.99 3.44 13.11
CA THR A 636 -11.00 2.18 13.88
C THR A 636 -9.80 1.29 13.58
N ASP A 637 -9.11 1.52 12.46
CA ASP A 637 -7.93 0.75 12.06
C ASP A 637 -6.81 0.82 13.11
N PRO A 638 -6.38 -0.32 13.70
CA PRO A 638 -5.27 -0.36 14.63
C PRO A 638 -3.94 0.13 14.06
N LEU A 639 -3.67 -0.05 12.76
CA LEU A 639 -2.42 0.38 12.10
C LEU A 639 -2.35 1.91 11.99
N VAL A 640 -3.37 2.57 11.40
CA VAL A 640 -3.40 4.05 11.37
C VAL A 640 -3.34 4.63 12.77
N ARG A 641 -4.07 4.07 13.74
CA ARG A 641 -4.02 4.57 15.12
C ARG A 641 -2.63 4.43 15.75
N ALA A 642 -1.88 3.37 15.42
CA ALA A 642 -0.49 3.21 15.85
C ALA A 642 0.42 4.26 15.19
N TYR A 643 0.28 4.46 13.86
CA TYR A 643 1.04 5.49 13.14
C TYR A 643 0.74 6.91 13.63
N ARG A 644 -0.53 7.21 13.95
CA ARG A 644 -0.95 8.50 14.54
C ARG A 644 -0.31 8.76 15.90
N ARG A 645 -0.04 7.72 16.70
CA ARG A 645 0.71 7.84 17.97
C ARG A 645 2.20 7.99 17.74
N MET A 646 2.74 7.30 16.74
CA MET A 646 4.16 7.36 16.39
C MET A 646 4.55 8.70 15.77
N TYR A 647 3.65 9.33 15.03
CA TYR A 647 3.89 10.57 14.30
C TYR A 647 2.82 11.63 14.64
N PRO A 648 2.90 12.27 15.82
CA PRO A 648 1.95 13.31 16.21
C PRO A 648 2.03 14.48 15.21
N GLY A 649 0.86 14.93 14.73
CA GLY A 649 0.72 16.03 13.77
C GLY A 649 0.72 15.64 12.30
N LEU A 650 1.05 14.39 11.95
CA LEU A 650 0.99 13.92 10.54
C LEU A 650 -0.45 13.67 10.08
N PHE A 651 -1.25 13.00 10.92
CA PHE A 651 -2.62 12.60 10.58
C PHE A 651 -3.66 13.50 11.24
N VAL A 652 -4.66 13.88 10.45
CA VAL A 652 -5.78 14.74 10.83
C VAL A 652 -7.10 13.97 10.66
N ASP A 653 -8.11 14.31 11.44
CA ASP A 653 -9.43 13.69 11.33
C ASP A 653 -10.15 14.15 10.04
N ILE A 654 -10.87 13.25 9.37
CA ILE A 654 -11.53 13.53 8.08
C ILE A 654 -12.60 14.62 8.18
N GLU A 655 -13.16 14.83 9.36
CA GLU A 655 -14.14 15.90 9.63
C GLU A 655 -13.52 17.30 9.52
N GLN A 656 -12.19 17.43 9.61
CA GLN A 656 -11.48 18.68 9.40
C GLN A 656 -11.22 18.96 7.91
N MET A 657 -11.52 18.01 7.03
CA MET A 657 -11.41 18.21 5.58
C MET A 657 -12.40 19.28 5.13
N PRO A 658 -11.97 20.28 4.31
CA PRO A 658 -12.87 21.29 3.76
C PRO A 658 -14.09 20.66 3.11
N ALA A 659 -15.28 21.21 3.36
CA ALA A 659 -16.54 20.63 2.89
C ALA A 659 -16.58 20.46 1.35
N ALA A 660 -15.98 21.41 0.62
CA ALA A 660 -15.83 21.31 -0.84
C ALA A 660 -15.08 20.03 -1.23
N LEU A 661 -13.96 19.69 -0.58
CA LEU A 661 -13.18 18.49 -0.90
C LEU A 661 -13.79 17.22 -0.34
N ARG A 662 -14.37 17.27 0.86
CA ARG A 662 -15.02 16.13 1.50
C ARG A 662 -16.22 15.63 0.67
N ALA A 663 -16.90 16.56 0.00
CA ALA A 663 -17.94 16.22 -0.96
C ALA A 663 -17.40 15.44 -2.16
N HIS A 664 -16.09 15.39 -2.43
CA HIS A 664 -15.45 14.70 -3.55
C HIS A 664 -14.73 13.39 -3.22
N VAL A 665 -14.77 12.95 -1.95
CA VAL A 665 -14.13 11.70 -1.55
C VAL A 665 -14.83 10.50 -2.22
N ARG A 666 -14.05 9.62 -2.86
CA ARG A 666 -14.54 8.36 -3.45
C ARG A 666 -14.11 7.12 -2.68
N TYR A 667 -14.90 6.05 -2.74
CA TYR A 667 -14.46 4.74 -2.25
C TYR A 667 -13.41 4.15 -3.22
N PRO A 668 -12.25 3.67 -2.75
CA PRO A 668 -11.15 3.33 -3.65
C PRO A 668 -11.44 2.08 -4.51
N ARG A 669 -11.14 2.16 -5.81
CA ARG A 669 -11.44 1.09 -6.78
C ARG A 669 -10.62 -0.17 -6.52
N ASP A 670 -9.32 -0.04 -6.24
CA ASP A 670 -8.43 -1.20 -6.11
C ASP A 670 -8.72 -1.98 -4.82
N LEU A 671 -8.99 -1.26 -3.72
CA LEU A 671 -9.46 -1.85 -2.47
C LEU A 671 -10.78 -2.61 -2.68
N PHE A 672 -11.75 -2.00 -3.37
CA PHE A 672 -13.02 -2.64 -3.64
C PHE A 672 -12.86 -3.89 -4.51
N GLN A 673 -12.01 -3.84 -5.54
CA GLN A 673 -11.71 -5.00 -6.38
C GLN A 673 -11.10 -6.15 -5.58
N LEU A 674 -10.10 -5.87 -4.73
CA LEU A 674 -9.50 -6.88 -3.85
C LEU A 674 -10.54 -7.44 -2.86
N GLN A 675 -11.35 -6.57 -2.26
CA GLN A 675 -12.44 -6.98 -1.39
C GLN A 675 -13.42 -7.92 -2.09
N MET A 676 -13.78 -7.65 -3.35
CA MET A 676 -14.66 -8.53 -4.12
C MET A 676 -13.98 -9.84 -4.50
N GLN A 677 -12.66 -9.84 -4.72
CA GLN A 677 -11.89 -11.07 -4.94
C GLN A 677 -11.92 -11.98 -3.71
N VAL A 678 -11.82 -11.41 -2.50
CA VAL A 678 -11.98 -12.14 -1.24
C VAL A 678 -13.43 -12.62 -1.08
N TYR A 679 -14.39 -11.71 -1.26
CA TYR A 679 -15.80 -11.97 -1.03
C TYR A 679 -16.38 -13.01 -2.01
N ALA A 680 -15.82 -13.13 -3.21
CA ALA A 680 -16.21 -14.12 -4.22
C ALA A 680 -16.22 -15.56 -3.68
N LYS A 681 -15.34 -15.87 -2.73
CA LYS A 681 -15.31 -17.15 -2.01
C LYS A 681 -15.98 -17.07 -0.63
N TYR A 682 -15.68 -16.01 0.13
CA TYR A 682 -16.02 -15.89 1.55
C TYR A 682 -17.42 -15.37 1.87
N HIS A 683 -18.23 -15.01 0.87
CA HIS A 683 -19.66 -14.70 1.09
C HIS A 683 -20.45 -15.92 1.59
N GLN A 684 -19.95 -17.14 1.33
CA GLN A 684 -20.49 -18.39 1.87
C GLN A 684 -20.13 -18.51 3.36
N ARG A 685 -20.95 -17.90 4.24
CA ARG A 685 -20.67 -17.83 5.68
C ARG A 685 -20.89 -19.15 6.43
N ASP A 686 -21.69 -20.07 5.89
CA ASP A 686 -21.91 -21.38 6.49
C ASP A 686 -20.75 -22.33 6.15
N PRO A 687 -20.06 -22.94 7.13
CA PRO A 687 -18.94 -23.84 6.88
C PRO A 687 -19.25 -25.05 5.99
N ALA A 688 -20.48 -25.58 6.03
CA ALA A 688 -20.86 -26.73 5.20
C ALA A 688 -21.01 -26.32 3.73
N VAL A 689 -21.63 -25.18 3.47
CA VAL A 689 -21.76 -24.61 2.11
C VAL A 689 -20.37 -24.23 1.57
N PHE A 690 -19.56 -23.56 2.41
CA PHE A 690 -18.21 -23.18 2.05
C PHE A 690 -17.33 -24.40 1.75
N TYR A 691 -17.43 -25.49 2.52
CA TYR A 691 -16.67 -26.71 2.25
C TYR A 691 -17.00 -27.29 0.87
N GLY A 692 -18.29 -27.32 0.51
CA GLY A 692 -18.76 -27.79 -0.81
C GLY A 692 -18.40 -26.86 -1.97
N GLN A 693 -18.10 -25.58 -1.68
CA GLN A 693 -17.79 -24.54 -2.68
C GLN A 693 -18.88 -24.38 -3.76
N GLU A 694 -20.15 -24.59 -3.39
CA GLU A 694 -21.26 -24.70 -4.35
C GLU A 694 -21.71 -23.37 -4.98
N ASP A 695 -21.54 -22.22 -4.29
CA ASP A 695 -21.92 -20.89 -4.80
C ASP A 695 -20.69 -19.98 -4.93
N ARG A 696 -19.53 -20.50 -5.36
CA ARG A 696 -18.36 -19.64 -5.63
C ARG A 696 -18.65 -18.66 -6.76
N TRP A 697 -18.16 -17.42 -6.62
CA TRP A 697 -18.29 -16.40 -7.66
C TRP A 697 -16.97 -16.13 -8.38
N MET A 698 -17.08 -15.54 -9.56
CA MET A 698 -15.97 -15.04 -10.36
C MET A 698 -16.33 -13.70 -11.00
N PHE A 699 -15.29 -12.94 -11.35
CA PHE A 699 -15.46 -11.72 -12.13
C PHE A 699 -15.90 -12.07 -13.55
N PRO A 700 -16.92 -11.38 -14.10
CA PRO A 700 -17.33 -11.58 -15.48
C PRO A 700 -16.16 -11.32 -16.43
N GLN A 701 -16.05 -12.16 -17.44
CA GLN A 701 -15.07 -12.03 -18.51
C GLN A 701 -15.73 -11.41 -19.73
N VAL A 702 -15.10 -10.42 -20.34
CA VAL A 702 -15.64 -9.72 -21.51
C VAL A 702 -14.59 -9.79 -22.61
N ARG A 703 -15.02 -10.04 -23.85
CA ARG A 703 -14.12 -10.19 -25.00
C ARG A 703 -13.94 -8.84 -25.68
N ARG A 704 -12.73 -8.28 -25.59
CA ARG A 704 -12.37 -7.03 -26.25
C ARG A 704 -11.17 -7.28 -27.17
N ASP A 705 -11.33 -6.94 -28.45
CA ASP A 705 -10.28 -7.02 -29.49
C ASP A 705 -9.57 -8.39 -29.59
N GLY A 706 -10.31 -9.47 -29.40
CA GLY A 706 -9.80 -10.84 -29.48
C GLY A 706 -9.15 -11.37 -28.19
N SER A 707 -9.06 -10.56 -27.14
CA SER A 707 -8.60 -10.95 -25.81
C SER A 707 -9.76 -10.98 -24.80
N SER A 708 -9.73 -11.95 -23.87
CA SER A 708 -10.69 -12.02 -22.76
C SER A 708 -10.06 -11.37 -21.54
N ALA A 709 -10.73 -10.38 -20.95
CA ALA A 709 -10.28 -9.72 -19.74
C ALA A 709 -11.38 -9.71 -18.67
N PRO A 710 -11.01 -9.82 -17.37
CA PRO A 710 -11.96 -9.63 -16.29
C PRO A 710 -12.45 -8.18 -16.28
N VAL A 711 -13.74 -8.01 -16.01
CA VAL A 711 -14.34 -6.69 -15.82
C VAL A 711 -13.79 -6.07 -14.54
N THR A 712 -13.42 -4.79 -14.62
CA THR A 712 -13.02 -3.98 -13.47
C THR A 712 -14.21 -3.17 -12.93
N PRO A 713 -14.26 -2.90 -11.61
CA PRO A 713 -15.29 -2.05 -11.03
C PRO A 713 -15.30 -0.65 -11.65
N TYR A 714 -16.46 0.00 -11.68
CA TYR A 714 -16.63 1.34 -12.25
C TYR A 714 -17.62 2.17 -11.45
N TYR A 715 -17.44 3.50 -11.49
CA TYR A 715 -18.34 4.42 -10.81
C TYR A 715 -19.60 4.69 -11.64
N LEU A 716 -20.72 4.77 -10.94
CA LEU A 716 -22.01 5.22 -11.45
C LEU A 716 -22.66 6.14 -10.41
N THR A 717 -23.49 7.06 -10.88
CA THR A 717 -24.27 7.96 -10.01
C THR A 717 -25.74 7.64 -10.16
N ILE A 718 -26.27 6.77 -9.30
CA ILE A 718 -27.61 6.20 -9.41
C ILE A 718 -28.30 6.07 -8.04
N ASP A 719 -29.62 5.97 -8.07
CA ASP A 719 -30.45 5.74 -6.89
C ASP A 719 -30.61 4.23 -6.64
N LEU A 720 -29.72 3.67 -5.81
CA LEU A 720 -29.73 2.24 -5.47
C LEU A 720 -29.70 1.96 -3.96
N PHE A 721 -29.06 2.83 -3.17
CA PHE A 721 -28.98 2.68 -1.71
C PHE A 721 -30.24 3.19 -1.00
N GLN A 722 -30.65 4.43 -1.32
CA GLN A 722 -31.76 5.14 -0.69
C GLN A 722 -32.67 5.77 -1.75
N ARG A 723 -33.92 5.29 -1.81
CA ARG A 723 -34.91 5.73 -2.80
C ARG A 723 -35.08 7.25 -2.79
N GLY A 724 -34.94 7.87 -3.97
CA GLY A 724 -35.08 9.30 -4.21
C GLY A 724 -33.78 10.10 -4.07
N ARG A 725 -32.65 9.44 -3.79
CA ARG A 725 -31.35 10.09 -3.63
C ARG A 725 -30.29 9.41 -4.51
N PRO A 726 -29.85 10.04 -5.61
CA PRO A 726 -28.73 9.50 -6.39
C PRO A 726 -27.45 9.56 -5.55
N GLU A 727 -26.71 8.46 -5.53
CA GLU A 727 -25.42 8.36 -4.87
C GLU A 727 -24.35 7.94 -5.87
N HIS A 728 -23.15 8.48 -5.71
CA HIS A 728 -21.97 8.01 -6.41
C HIS A 728 -21.47 6.72 -5.79
N LEU A 729 -21.46 5.66 -6.58
CA LEU A 729 -21.16 4.31 -6.11
C LEU A 729 -20.24 3.57 -7.07
N LEU A 730 -19.38 2.72 -6.52
CA LEU A 730 -18.68 1.69 -7.28
C LEU A 730 -19.62 0.51 -7.49
N LEU A 731 -19.63 -0.03 -8.70
CA LEU A 731 -20.42 -1.20 -9.06
C LEU A 731 -19.54 -2.30 -9.64
N MET A 732 -19.78 -3.54 -9.20
CA MET A 732 -19.17 -4.75 -9.73
C MET A 732 -20.20 -5.87 -9.89
N PRO A 733 -20.49 -6.33 -11.12
CA PRO A 733 -21.30 -7.54 -11.34
C PRO A 733 -20.49 -8.80 -11.03
N MET A 734 -21.16 -9.85 -10.53
CA MET A 734 -20.55 -11.14 -10.17
C MET A 734 -21.32 -12.29 -10.84
N ASN A 735 -20.57 -13.24 -11.41
CA ASN A 735 -21.10 -14.47 -11.98
C ASN A 735 -20.77 -15.66 -11.06
N PRO A 736 -21.57 -16.74 -11.01
CA PRO A 736 -21.14 -18.00 -10.45
C PRO A 736 -19.94 -18.54 -11.21
N GLU A 737 -19.06 -19.26 -10.51
CA GLU A 737 -17.91 -19.93 -11.12
C GLU A 737 -18.38 -20.92 -12.20
N GLY A 738 -17.83 -20.79 -13.41
CA GLY A 738 -18.19 -21.64 -14.55
C GLY A 738 -19.51 -21.29 -15.25
N GLN A 739 -20.18 -20.20 -14.88
CA GLN A 739 -21.41 -19.74 -15.52
C GLN A 739 -21.29 -18.31 -16.04
N GLU A 740 -21.98 -18.03 -17.15
CA GLU A 740 -22.03 -16.69 -17.72
C GLU A 740 -23.26 -15.89 -17.27
N ASN A 741 -24.18 -16.50 -16.51
CA ASN A 741 -25.36 -15.82 -15.96
C ASN A 741 -24.95 -15.02 -14.72
N MET A 742 -25.51 -13.84 -14.55
CA MET A 742 -25.21 -13.00 -13.40
C MET A 742 -25.90 -13.51 -12.14
N ARG A 743 -25.18 -13.54 -11.02
CA ARG A 743 -25.68 -13.99 -9.72
C ARG A 743 -25.98 -12.84 -8.77
N ALA A 744 -25.11 -11.83 -8.80
CA ALA A 744 -25.20 -10.69 -7.91
C ALA A 744 -24.60 -9.44 -8.53
N ILE A 745 -24.99 -8.30 -7.99
CA ILE A 745 -24.37 -7.00 -8.22
C ILE A 745 -23.90 -6.51 -6.86
N VAL A 746 -22.63 -6.14 -6.75
CA VAL A 746 -22.08 -5.56 -5.52
C VAL A 746 -21.83 -4.09 -5.73
N VAL A 747 -22.24 -3.28 -4.76
CA VAL A 747 -22.05 -1.83 -4.79
C VAL A 747 -21.43 -1.31 -3.51
N ALA A 748 -20.60 -0.27 -3.62
CA ALA A 748 -20.03 0.46 -2.50
C ALA A 748 -20.30 1.96 -2.66
N SER A 749 -20.90 2.59 -1.65
CA SER A 749 -21.20 4.03 -1.72
C SER A 749 -19.96 4.88 -1.43
N SER A 750 -19.85 5.99 -2.15
CA SER A 750 -18.81 7.01 -1.96
C SER A 750 -19.33 8.25 -1.22
N ASP A 751 -20.64 8.34 -0.95
CA ASP A 751 -21.26 9.60 -0.56
C ASP A 751 -21.73 9.62 0.90
N GLY A 752 -21.49 10.75 1.57
CA GLY A 752 -22.12 11.10 2.85
C GLY A 752 -21.89 10.07 3.97
N GLU A 753 -22.96 9.76 4.69
CA GLU A 753 -22.95 8.81 5.82
C GLU A 753 -22.85 7.35 5.36
N GLU A 754 -23.13 7.07 4.09
CA GLU A 754 -23.07 5.71 3.51
C GLU A 754 -21.67 5.38 2.95
N TYR A 755 -20.72 6.33 3.03
CA TYR A 755 -19.34 6.13 2.55
C TYR A 755 -18.74 4.82 3.07
N GLY A 756 -18.29 3.97 2.14
CA GLY A 756 -17.67 2.68 2.44
C GLY A 756 -18.64 1.55 2.81
N ARG A 757 -19.96 1.80 2.82
CA ARG A 757 -20.95 0.74 2.98
C ARG A 757 -21.05 -0.10 1.72
N ILE A 758 -20.91 -1.41 1.87
CA ILE A 758 -20.98 -2.39 0.79
C ILE A 758 -22.31 -3.15 0.86
N VAL A 759 -23.06 -3.15 -0.24
CA VAL A 759 -24.33 -3.87 -0.38
C VAL A 759 -24.26 -4.83 -1.57
N VAL A 760 -24.70 -6.06 -1.34
CA VAL A 760 -24.75 -7.13 -2.33
C VAL A 760 -26.19 -7.38 -2.72
N HIS A 761 -26.52 -7.08 -3.96
CA HIS A 761 -27.82 -7.33 -4.56
C HIS A 761 -27.85 -8.71 -5.22
N THR A 762 -28.50 -9.69 -4.60
CA THR A 762 -28.58 -11.06 -5.12
C THR A 762 -29.85 -11.30 -5.92
N PHE A 763 -29.73 -12.01 -7.03
CA PHE A 763 -30.90 -12.45 -7.80
C PHE A 763 -31.47 -13.76 -7.22
N PRO A 764 -32.81 -13.92 -7.20
CA PRO A 764 -33.44 -15.16 -6.73
C PRO A 764 -32.97 -16.39 -7.51
N GLN A 765 -32.81 -17.53 -6.82
CA GLN A 765 -32.48 -18.80 -7.46
C GLN A 765 -33.54 -19.15 -8.53
N GLY A 766 -33.08 -19.56 -9.72
CA GLY A 766 -33.94 -19.86 -10.87
C GLY A 766 -34.30 -18.67 -11.77
N THR A 767 -33.90 -17.45 -11.42
CA THR A 767 -34.06 -16.29 -12.31
C THR A 767 -32.84 -16.18 -13.23
N LEU A 768 -33.06 -16.25 -14.55
CA LEU A 768 -31.99 -16.09 -15.53
C LEU A 768 -31.75 -14.60 -15.80
N VAL A 769 -30.60 -14.11 -15.36
CA VAL A 769 -30.11 -12.75 -15.63
C VAL A 769 -28.86 -12.86 -16.49
N HIS A 770 -28.90 -12.29 -17.69
CA HIS A 770 -27.77 -12.37 -18.62
C HIS A 770 -26.53 -11.69 -18.02
N GLY A 771 -25.38 -12.35 -17.98
CA GLY A 771 -24.12 -11.69 -17.67
C GLY A 771 -23.63 -10.80 -18.83
N LEU A 772 -22.59 -10.01 -18.58
CA LEU A 772 -22.03 -9.07 -19.56
C LEU A 772 -21.59 -9.78 -20.86
N ALA A 773 -20.92 -10.92 -20.76
CA ALA A 773 -20.48 -11.72 -21.92
C ALA A 773 -21.65 -12.16 -22.82
N GLN A 774 -22.78 -12.55 -22.21
CA GLN A 774 -23.96 -12.95 -22.96
C GLN A 774 -24.60 -11.77 -23.68
N VAL A 775 -24.67 -10.62 -23.01
CA VAL A 775 -25.23 -9.42 -23.62
C VAL A 775 -24.38 -8.97 -24.81
N GLU A 776 -23.04 -9.03 -24.71
CA GLU A 776 -22.19 -8.78 -25.87
C GLU A 776 -22.47 -9.74 -27.02
N ALA A 777 -22.60 -11.05 -26.75
CA ALA A 777 -22.93 -12.03 -27.77
C ALA A 777 -24.31 -11.78 -28.42
N ILE A 778 -25.29 -11.34 -27.62
CA ILE A 778 -26.62 -10.97 -28.13
C ILE A 778 -26.52 -9.72 -29.04
N ILE A 779 -25.71 -8.73 -28.66
CA ILE A 779 -25.45 -7.55 -29.48
C ILE A 779 -24.78 -7.94 -30.80
N ASP A 780 -23.80 -8.85 -30.76
CA ASP A 780 -23.08 -9.32 -31.96
C ASP A 780 -23.95 -10.13 -32.91
N GLN A 781 -24.97 -10.81 -32.38
CA GLN A 781 -25.91 -11.62 -33.15
C GLN A 781 -27.07 -10.81 -33.73
N ASP A 782 -27.29 -9.56 -33.31
CA ASP A 782 -28.36 -8.72 -33.87
C ASP A 782 -28.02 -8.36 -35.33
N PRO A 783 -28.86 -8.75 -36.32
CA PRO A 783 -28.55 -8.54 -37.73
C PRO A 783 -28.43 -7.07 -38.13
N ALA A 784 -29.17 -6.16 -37.48
CA ALA A 784 -29.14 -4.74 -37.81
C ALA A 784 -27.84 -4.10 -37.31
N ILE A 785 -27.40 -4.45 -36.11
CA ILE A 785 -26.12 -3.98 -35.55
C ILE A 785 -24.94 -4.55 -36.36
N ALA A 786 -24.93 -5.86 -36.62
CA ALA A 786 -23.86 -6.51 -37.37
C ALA A 786 -23.72 -5.96 -38.81
N ALA A 787 -24.85 -5.70 -39.48
CA ALA A 787 -24.86 -5.08 -40.80
C ALA A 787 -24.28 -3.65 -40.75
N GLN A 788 -24.65 -2.86 -39.73
CA GLN A 788 -24.17 -1.50 -39.57
C GLN A 788 -22.66 -1.44 -39.27
N PHE A 789 -22.15 -2.28 -38.38
CA PHE A 789 -20.72 -2.36 -38.08
C PHE A 789 -19.91 -2.79 -39.30
N THR A 790 -20.42 -3.75 -40.08
CA THR A 790 -19.81 -4.16 -41.34
C THR A 790 -19.78 -3.02 -42.36
N LEU A 791 -20.81 -2.19 -42.41
CA LEU A 791 -20.87 -1.03 -43.30
C LEU A 791 -19.84 0.03 -42.91
N TRP A 792 -19.75 0.39 -41.63
CA TRP A 792 -18.77 1.37 -41.13
C TRP A 792 -17.33 0.89 -41.32
N GLY A 793 -17.06 -0.41 -41.09
CA GLY A 793 -15.73 -0.98 -41.25
C GLY A 793 -15.21 -1.02 -42.70
N LYS A 794 -16.07 -0.88 -43.72
CA LYS A 794 -15.65 -0.90 -45.14
C LYS A 794 -15.14 0.44 -45.68
N GLY A 795 -15.49 1.55 -45.02
CA GLY A 795 -15.28 2.91 -45.54
C GLY A 795 -14.00 3.61 -45.08
N GLY A 796 -13.04 2.90 -44.47
CA GLY A 796 -11.89 3.53 -43.82
C GLY A 796 -12.25 4.26 -42.53
N ALA A 797 -13.34 3.88 -41.87
CA ALA A 797 -13.61 4.21 -40.48
C ALA A 797 -13.38 2.96 -39.63
N ARG A 798 -12.91 3.13 -38.40
CA ARG A 798 -12.81 2.05 -37.43
C ARG A 798 -13.90 2.21 -36.38
N VAL A 799 -14.63 1.12 -36.16
CA VAL A 799 -15.69 1.04 -35.16
C VAL A 799 -15.05 0.58 -33.85
N GLN A 800 -15.24 1.35 -32.79
CA GLN A 800 -14.79 1.00 -31.45
C GLN A 800 -16.00 0.91 -30.53
N ARG A 801 -16.17 -0.25 -29.88
CA ARG A 801 -17.20 -0.45 -28.87
C ARG A 801 -16.65 -0.06 -27.51
N GLY A 802 -17.38 0.78 -26.79
CA GLY A 802 -17.03 1.10 -25.42
C GLY A 802 -17.37 -0.01 -24.42
N LYS A 803 -17.17 0.27 -23.15
CA LYS A 803 -17.47 -0.59 -22.02
C LYS A 803 -18.97 -0.82 -21.94
N LEU A 804 -19.34 -2.07 -21.67
CA LEU A 804 -20.71 -2.43 -21.39
C LEU A 804 -21.02 -2.10 -19.93
N PHE A 805 -21.77 -1.03 -19.70
CA PHE A 805 -22.23 -0.63 -18.38
C PHE A 805 -23.52 -1.35 -18.01
N LEU A 806 -23.61 -1.81 -16.76
CA LEU A 806 -24.82 -2.37 -16.17
C LEU A 806 -25.48 -1.32 -15.29
N LEU A 807 -26.78 -1.13 -15.50
CA LEU A 807 -27.61 -0.16 -14.82
C LEU A 807 -28.77 -0.89 -14.11
N PRO A 808 -28.67 -1.15 -12.79
CA PRO A 808 -29.70 -1.84 -12.02
C PRO A 808 -30.61 -0.83 -11.32
N ILE A 809 -31.81 -0.59 -11.83
CA ILE A 809 -32.73 0.43 -11.31
C ILE A 809 -34.12 -0.13 -11.16
N ASP A 810 -34.72 0.04 -9.98
CA ASP A 810 -36.15 -0.22 -9.73
C ASP A 810 -36.65 -1.60 -10.18
N GLY A 811 -35.82 -2.65 -9.99
CA GLY A 811 -36.14 -4.03 -10.39
C GLY A 811 -35.87 -4.33 -11.86
N VAL A 812 -35.06 -3.51 -12.52
CA VAL A 812 -34.69 -3.65 -13.92
C VAL A 812 -33.18 -3.68 -14.05
N VAL A 813 -32.67 -4.58 -14.89
CA VAL A 813 -31.26 -4.59 -15.28
C VAL A 813 -31.16 -4.18 -16.75
N THR A 814 -30.63 -2.99 -16.98
CA THR A 814 -30.41 -2.43 -18.32
C THR A 814 -28.92 -2.40 -18.61
N TYR A 815 -28.55 -2.79 -19.82
CA TYR A 815 -27.16 -2.73 -20.28
C TYR A 815 -27.02 -1.63 -21.31
N VAL A 816 -25.97 -0.83 -21.20
CA VAL A 816 -25.69 0.30 -22.09
C VAL A 816 -24.27 0.16 -22.63
N GLN A 817 -24.12 0.19 -23.95
CA GLN A 817 -22.82 0.16 -24.60
C GLN A 817 -22.72 1.30 -25.62
N PRO A 818 -21.79 2.25 -25.43
CA PRO A 818 -21.54 3.28 -26.42
C PRO A 818 -20.76 2.72 -27.61
N VAL A 819 -20.97 3.32 -28.78
CA VAL A 819 -20.26 3.00 -30.02
C VAL A 819 -19.62 4.26 -30.57
N TYR A 820 -18.30 4.22 -30.68
CA TYR A 820 -17.48 5.29 -31.22
C TYR A 820 -17.06 4.97 -32.66
N LEU A 821 -16.95 6.01 -33.48
CA LEU A 821 -16.29 5.93 -34.78
C LEU A 821 -15.06 6.82 -34.80
N GLU A 822 -13.96 6.27 -35.29
CA GLU A 822 -12.73 7.01 -35.62
C GLU A 822 -12.47 6.93 -37.13
N ALA A 823 -11.90 7.99 -37.70
CA ALA A 823 -11.41 7.96 -39.07
C ALA A 823 -10.10 7.16 -39.16
N ALA A 824 -9.89 6.34 -40.19
CA ALA A 824 -8.63 5.59 -40.37
C ALA A 824 -7.45 6.44 -40.87
N GLY A 825 -7.54 7.77 -40.72
CA GLY A 825 -6.50 8.73 -41.10
C GLY A 825 -5.39 8.88 -40.05
N GLN A 826 -4.58 9.93 -40.23
CA GLN A 826 -3.53 10.31 -39.26
C GLN A 826 -4.10 10.97 -38.00
N VAL A 827 -5.19 11.73 -38.12
CA VAL A 827 -5.91 12.31 -36.99
C VAL A 827 -7.08 11.39 -36.64
N ARG A 828 -7.08 10.86 -35.42
CA ARG A 828 -8.06 9.89 -34.94
C ARG A 828 -8.72 10.46 -33.70
N ILE A 829 -9.84 11.15 -33.90
CA ILE A 829 -10.66 11.67 -32.78
C ILE A 829 -11.88 10.75 -32.69
N PRO A 830 -12.02 9.94 -31.63
CA PRO A 830 -13.21 9.13 -31.43
C PRO A 830 -14.45 10.02 -31.26
N GLU A 831 -15.49 9.74 -32.04
CA GLU A 831 -16.79 10.40 -31.92
C GLU A 831 -17.85 9.41 -31.46
N LEU A 832 -18.64 9.75 -30.43
CA LEU A 832 -19.80 8.97 -30.02
C LEU A 832 -20.87 9.04 -31.13
N ARG A 833 -21.20 7.89 -31.72
CA ARG A 833 -22.17 7.80 -32.82
C ARG A 833 -23.47 7.16 -32.40
N ARG A 834 -23.41 6.05 -31.67
CA ARG A 834 -24.61 5.31 -31.24
C ARG A 834 -24.48 4.86 -29.80
N VAL A 835 -25.63 4.63 -29.19
CA VAL A 835 -25.76 3.98 -27.90
C VAL A 835 -26.61 2.72 -28.11
N ILE A 836 -26.05 1.59 -27.71
CA ILE A 836 -26.73 0.30 -27.70
C ILE A 836 -27.31 0.09 -26.32
N VAL A 837 -28.60 -0.25 -26.26
CA VAL A 837 -29.29 -0.61 -25.02
C VAL A 837 -29.81 -2.03 -25.15
N SER A 838 -29.57 -2.84 -24.14
CA SER A 838 -30.08 -4.21 -24.06
C SER A 838 -30.86 -4.44 -22.76
N GLN A 839 -31.97 -5.16 -22.87
CA GLN A 839 -32.81 -5.57 -21.74
C GLN A 839 -33.58 -6.85 -22.09
N GLY A 840 -33.56 -7.85 -21.21
CA GLY A 840 -34.34 -9.09 -21.40
C GLY A 840 -34.03 -9.83 -22.72
N GLY A 841 -32.79 -9.71 -23.21
CA GLY A 841 -32.34 -10.30 -24.47
C GLY A 841 -32.77 -9.55 -25.74
N LEU A 842 -33.48 -8.42 -25.60
CA LEU A 842 -33.76 -7.50 -26.70
C LEU A 842 -32.69 -6.42 -26.73
N VAL A 843 -32.32 -5.99 -27.93
CA VAL A 843 -31.33 -4.94 -28.16
C VAL A 843 -31.94 -3.84 -29.01
N ALA A 844 -31.51 -2.61 -28.81
CA ALA A 844 -31.76 -1.49 -29.71
C ALA A 844 -30.50 -0.63 -29.81
N MET A 845 -30.21 -0.12 -31.01
CA MET A 845 -29.08 0.78 -31.26
C MET A 845 -29.61 2.07 -31.88
N GLU A 846 -29.45 3.19 -31.19
CA GLU A 846 -29.98 4.49 -31.61
C GLU A 846 -28.98 5.60 -31.32
N HIS A 847 -29.31 6.84 -31.70
CA HIS A 847 -28.45 8.01 -31.49
C HIS A 847 -28.37 8.47 -30.04
N SER A 848 -29.43 8.31 -29.24
CA SER A 848 -29.42 8.67 -27.82
C SER A 848 -29.93 7.52 -26.96
N LEU A 849 -29.62 7.59 -25.67
CA LEU A 849 -30.07 6.62 -24.68
C LEU A 849 -31.61 6.60 -24.58
N GLU A 850 -32.26 7.76 -24.63
CA GLU A 850 -33.72 7.92 -24.63
C GLU A 850 -34.35 7.28 -25.88
N ALA A 851 -33.75 7.52 -27.05
CA ALA A 851 -34.21 6.95 -28.31
C ALA A 851 -34.05 5.42 -28.30
N ALA A 852 -32.92 4.91 -27.82
CA ALA A 852 -32.64 3.48 -27.71
C ALA A 852 -33.65 2.79 -26.78
N LEU A 853 -33.97 3.40 -25.63
CA LEU A 853 -34.99 2.88 -24.71
C LEU A 853 -36.40 2.95 -25.30
N ALA A 854 -36.75 4.02 -26.02
CA ALA A 854 -38.03 4.11 -26.70
C ALA A 854 -38.18 3.04 -27.79
N ALA A 855 -37.10 2.77 -28.55
CA ALA A 855 -37.04 1.69 -29.53
C ALA A 855 -37.16 0.31 -28.86
N LEU A 856 -36.46 0.10 -27.76
CA LEU A 856 -36.55 -1.13 -26.97
C LEU A 856 -37.97 -1.35 -26.45
N ARG A 857 -38.62 -0.31 -25.93
CA ARG A 857 -40.02 -0.37 -25.46
C ARG A 857 -41.00 -0.77 -26.57
N ARG A 858 -40.80 -0.27 -27.79
CA ARG A 858 -41.60 -0.69 -28.96
C ARG A 858 -41.39 -2.18 -29.26
N ARG A 859 -40.14 -2.65 -29.31
CA ARG A 859 -39.82 -4.08 -29.53
C ARG A 859 -40.42 -4.99 -28.46
N VAL A 860 -40.42 -4.56 -27.19
CA VAL A 860 -41.07 -5.29 -26.10
C VAL A 860 -42.57 -5.42 -26.34
N LEU A 861 -43.25 -4.32 -26.69
CA LEU A 861 -44.69 -4.32 -26.96
C LEU A 861 -45.07 -5.19 -28.16
N GLU A 862 -44.27 -5.16 -29.23
CA GLU A 862 -44.46 -6.02 -30.41
C GLU A 862 -44.36 -7.51 -30.04
N ARG A 863 -43.39 -7.88 -29.20
CA ARG A 863 -43.21 -9.27 -28.74
C ARG A 863 -44.36 -9.74 -27.84
N THR A 864 -44.86 -8.88 -26.96
CA THR A 864 -46.00 -9.21 -26.09
C THR A 864 -47.33 -9.26 -26.84
N ASN A 865 -47.50 -8.44 -27.89
CA ASN A 865 -48.73 -8.42 -28.68
C ASN A 865 -48.76 -9.52 -29.76
N GLY A 866 -47.61 -9.97 -30.25
CA GLY A 866 -47.50 -11.07 -31.23
C GLY A 866 -47.57 -12.48 -30.65
N THR A 867 -47.73 -12.62 -29.33
CA THR A 867 -47.91 -13.91 -28.62
C THR A 867 -49.33 -14.11 -28.10
N GLY A 868 -50.28 -13.26 -28.52
CA GLY A 868 -51.71 -13.36 -28.21
C GLY A 868 -52.51 -14.14 -29.24
#